data_AF-A0A5K7ZVC7-F1
#
_entry.id   AF-A0A5K7ZVC7-F1
#
_cell.length_a   1.000
_cell.length_b   1.000
_cell.length_c   1.000
_cell.angle_alpha   90.00
_cell.angle_beta   90.00
_cell.angle_gamma   90.00
#
_symmetry.space_group_name_H-M   'P 1'
#
loop_
_entity.id
_entity.type
_entity.pdbx_description
1 polymer ?
#
loop_
_entity_poly.entity_id
_entity_poly.type
_entity_poly.pdbx_seq_one_letter_code
_entity_poly.pdbx_strand_id
1 'polypeptide(L)'
;MIRANPAARIGWVSFLLFLGMLLAGRAAWGNDFTADISARMFNSDVTGKVYAGAGRYRMDLTVAGDDVEKGPVVVTDRVKGVTLLLNPNTRTYDTFENFSLRAYMLDPFQAITYLQEKVARRPIGTETVAGYACDHDGFYDQDVKLADVWFARDLDAFPVKAHIVSGRKDGAIKVKTNIRDVTLELSNIKVAPIDSAVFAIPAGYAKEVHPSQVRKDKPAITQTVKGSAPWGRRIGQGGEIQVAVDPHRPVAIVLKNLTDRSSCRYRIIPQNGALDATPAQPVALTKKWQKKRFEIKKSKKSAQVMVHVEEGLVYAAVTNEADPFAFSRDRKIQEGYLHLSILGATQIDLDPARPATITVTGDSQDAPASRVVLKCFQRGKQDKTIQQECRLANGDHKVFHFAPEQQVRACDIGVKGENDGIVYHAEQPAAAPAKTRTANASATAKPGSTPKIVRTPSSASVGRTSTIQPGSKAAALDKATAKIIIRALNNGDVAAVRERIDNGMDPNALVYGAPLLQKAANLSTADMVKMIIGRGGDLAYRDRSGNDALSQAQSNRKHWQAVIAALVEAGAPVNGETHVWKLAFKTKNGVFQPGVRETLAMLFSKGADINKPISKSGTTLLMHAAKKAWLEPLEFYLDHGANIDARDASGQTALDWARTPRRGEKAYEQQNRQAIIERLVSLGAP
;
A
#
# COMPACT_ATOMS: atom_id res chain seq x y z
N MET A 1 -22.63 15.75 -63.12
CA MET A 1 -22.38 14.68 -64.12
C MET A 1 -21.61 13.55 -63.43
N ILE A 2 -22.21 12.34 -63.42
CA ILE A 2 -21.54 11.03 -63.60
C ILE A 2 -20.55 10.61 -62.48
N ARG A 3 -20.65 9.47 -61.79
CA ARG A 3 -21.53 8.29 -61.80
C ARG A 3 -21.36 7.59 -60.45
N ALA A 4 -22.47 7.15 -59.86
CA ALA A 4 -22.48 6.15 -58.81
C ALA A 4 -22.11 4.77 -59.39
N ASN A 5 -21.34 3.97 -58.66
CA ASN A 5 -21.08 2.56 -58.97
C ASN A 5 -22.01 1.67 -58.11
N PRO A 6 -22.96 0.92 -58.71
CA PRO A 6 -24.01 0.19 -58.01
C PRO A 6 -23.60 -1.26 -57.73
N ALA A 7 -22.59 -1.47 -56.87
CA ALA A 7 -22.22 -2.80 -56.37
C ALA A 7 -22.30 -2.92 -54.84
N ALA A 8 -22.74 -1.86 -54.14
CA ALA A 8 -22.77 -1.80 -52.67
C ALA A 8 -24.14 -2.12 -52.05
N ARG A 9 -25.00 -2.92 -52.71
CA ARG A 9 -26.37 -3.18 -52.22
C ARG A 9 -26.81 -4.63 -52.09
N ILE A 10 -25.91 -5.62 -52.22
CA ILE A 10 -26.28 -7.05 -52.03
C ILE A 10 -25.54 -7.72 -50.85
N GLY A 11 -24.62 -7.05 -50.15
CA GLY A 11 -23.90 -7.63 -49.00
C GLY A 11 -24.51 -7.40 -47.62
N TRP A 12 -25.46 -6.47 -47.46
CA TRP A 12 -25.88 -6.00 -46.13
C TRP A 12 -27.04 -6.77 -45.50
N VAL A 13 -27.80 -7.54 -46.29
CA VAL A 13 -28.89 -8.37 -45.77
C VAL A 13 -28.40 -9.79 -45.41
N SER A 14 -27.29 -10.26 -45.99
CA SER A 14 -26.64 -11.51 -45.59
C SER A 14 -25.64 -11.35 -44.43
N PHE A 15 -25.23 -10.13 -44.08
CA PHE A 15 -24.32 -9.87 -42.95
C PHE A 15 -25.07 -9.74 -41.60
N LEU A 16 -26.32 -9.29 -41.62
CA LEU A 16 -27.18 -9.26 -40.41
C LEU A 16 -27.82 -10.62 -40.10
N LEU A 17 -27.91 -11.53 -41.07
CA LEU A 17 -28.27 -12.93 -40.84
C LEU A 17 -27.08 -13.80 -40.38
N PHE A 18 -25.84 -13.34 -40.54
CA PHE A 18 -24.65 -14.03 -40.01
C PHE A 18 -24.19 -13.52 -38.63
N LEU A 19 -24.57 -12.30 -38.24
CA LEU A 19 -24.30 -11.79 -36.88
C LEU A 19 -25.34 -12.24 -35.84
N GLY A 20 -26.49 -12.76 -36.28
CA GLY A 20 -27.50 -13.42 -35.44
C GLY A 20 -27.28 -14.93 -35.25
N MET A 21 -26.36 -15.55 -36.00
CA MET A 21 -26.09 -17.00 -35.97
C MET A 21 -24.72 -17.39 -35.40
N LEU A 22 -24.00 -16.47 -34.75
CA LEU A 22 -22.82 -16.78 -33.91
C LEU A 22 -23.11 -16.69 -32.40
N LEU A 23 -24.38 -16.51 -32.02
CA LEU A 23 -24.89 -16.70 -30.65
C LEU A 23 -25.67 -18.00 -30.49
N ALA A 24 -25.80 -18.81 -31.55
CA ALA A 24 -26.40 -20.13 -31.51
C ALA A 24 -25.31 -21.20 -31.58
N GLY A 25 -25.11 -21.93 -30.48
CA GLY A 25 -24.24 -23.13 -30.45
C GLY A 25 -22.86 -22.95 -29.82
N ARG A 26 -22.73 -22.21 -28.71
CA ARG A 26 -21.58 -22.43 -27.82
C ARG A 26 -21.78 -23.82 -27.21
N ALA A 27 -21.00 -24.83 -27.60
CA ALA A 27 -21.07 -26.16 -27.00
C ALA A 27 -20.84 -26.00 -25.49
N ALA A 28 -21.95 -25.97 -24.75
CA ALA A 28 -21.95 -26.09 -23.31
C ALA A 28 -21.50 -27.52 -23.03
N TRP A 29 -20.50 -27.69 -22.17
CA TRP A 29 -20.11 -29.02 -21.71
C TRP A 29 -21.35 -29.75 -21.23
N GLY A 30 -21.73 -30.80 -21.97
CA GLY A 30 -23.04 -31.43 -21.89
C GLY A 30 -23.16 -32.48 -20.79
N ASN A 31 -22.05 -32.88 -20.17
CA ASN A 31 -22.03 -33.92 -19.16
C ASN A 31 -22.06 -33.35 -17.73
N ASP A 32 -22.95 -33.92 -16.92
CA ASP A 32 -23.06 -33.64 -15.50
C ASP A 32 -22.04 -34.49 -14.72
N PHE A 33 -21.15 -33.84 -13.98
CA PHE A 33 -20.16 -34.56 -13.17
C PHE A 33 -19.68 -33.76 -11.95
N THR A 34 -19.15 -34.50 -10.99
CA THR A 34 -18.33 -33.96 -9.89
C THR A 34 -16.88 -34.43 -10.03
N ALA A 35 -15.92 -33.59 -9.66
CA ALA A 35 -14.50 -33.95 -9.62
C ALA A 35 -13.80 -33.26 -8.45
N ASP A 36 -12.72 -33.86 -7.97
CA ASP A 36 -11.76 -33.15 -7.11
C ASP A 36 -10.78 -32.40 -8.02
N ILE A 37 -10.43 -31.16 -7.66
CA ILE A 37 -9.47 -30.33 -8.40
C ILE A 37 -8.22 -30.11 -7.56
N SER A 38 -7.07 -30.30 -8.19
CA SER A 38 -5.78 -29.83 -7.70
C SER A 38 -5.23 -28.83 -8.71
N ALA A 39 -4.95 -27.62 -8.24
CA ALA A 39 -4.45 -26.56 -9.10
C ALA A 39 -3.37 -25.74 -8.40
N ARG A 40 -2.45 -25.19 -9.17
CA ARG A 40 -1.46 -24.23 -8.70
C ARG A 40 -1.77 -22.87 -9.30
N MET A 41 -2.25 -21.95 -8.48
CA MET A 41 -2.69 -20.61 -8.89
C MET A 41 -1.98 -19.55 -8.05
N PHE A 42 -1.38 -18.53 -8.70
CA PHE A 42 -0.73 -17.38 -8.03
C PHE A 42 0.29 -17.73 -6.92
N ASN A 43 1.10 -18.78 -7.13
CA ASN A 43 2.07 -19.33 -6.17
C ASN A 43 1.50 -20.10 -4.97
N SER A 44 0.20 -20.33 -4.93
CA SER A 44 -0.46 -21.18 -3.93
C SER A 44 -0.93 -22.48 -4.55
N ASP A 45 -0.77 -23.56 -3.81
CA ASP A 45 -1.41 -24.83 -4.13
C ASP A 45 -2.84 -24.77 -3.59
N VAL A 46 -3.79 -25.09 -4.47
CA VAL A 46 -5.22 -24.98 -4.24
C VAL A 46 -5.84 -26.33 -4.52
N THR A 47 -6.63 -26.83 -3.58
CA THR A 47 -7.40 -28.05 -3.75
C THR A 47 -8.88 -27.74 -3.59
N GLY A 48 -9.75 -28.58 -4.13
CA GLY A 48 -11.17 -28.28 -4.09
C GLY A 48 -12.06 -29.29 -4.77
N LYS A 49 -13.32 -28.87 -4.97
CA LYS A 49 -14.31 -29.64 -5.74
C LYS A 49 -14.84 -28.84 -6.92
N VAL A 50 -15.05 -29.54 -8.02
CA VAL A 50 -15.70 -29.02 -9.23
C VAL A 50 -17.03 -29.72 -9.42
N TYR A 51 -18.06 -28.95 -9.71
CA TYR A 51 -19.36 -29.42 -10.16
C TYR A 51 -19.58 -28.84 -11.54
N ALA A 52 -19.86 -29.65 -12.54
CA ALA A 52 -20.15 -29.20 -13.89
C ALA A 52 -21.44 -29.84 -14.37
N GLY A 53 -22.28 -29.06 -15.06
CA GLY A 53 -23.54 -29.55 -15.61
C GLY A 53 -24.35 -28.45 -16.26
N ALA A 54 -25.12 -28.81 -17.28
CA ALA A 54 -26.01 -27.91 -18.03
C ALA A 54 -25.36 -26.56 -18.45
N GLY A 55 -24.10 -26.59 -18.91
CA GLY A 55 -23.37 -25.38 -19.34
C GLY A 55 -22.92 -24.44 -18.20
N ARG A 56 -22.95 -24.92 -16.96
CA ARG A 56 -22.45 -24.22 -15.77
C ARG A 56 -21.38 -25.04 -15.10
N TYR A 57 -20.53 -24.38 -14.33
CA TYR A 57 -19.68 -25.07 -13.38
C TYR A 57 -19.45 -24.23 -12.14
N ARG A 58 -19.10 -24.92 -11.06
CA ARG A 58 -18.76 -24.37 -9.77
C ARG A 58 -17.45 -24.97 -9.29
N MET A 59 -16.56 -24.13 -8.79
CA MET A 59 -15.30 -24.51 -8.17
C MET A 59 -15.30 -24.06 -6.71
N ASP A 60 -15.33 -25.01 -5.79
CA ASP A 60 -15.14 -24.79 -4.36
C ASP A 60 -13.66 -24.96 -4.04
N LEU A 61 -12.93 -23.86 -3.90
CA LEU A 61 -11.47 -23.87 -3.77
C LEU A 61 -11.04 -23.66 -2.31
N THR A 62 -9.94 -24.32 -1.92
CA THR A 62 -9.29 -24.20 -0.61
C THR A 62 -7.80 -23.95 -0.82
N VAL A 63 -7.25 -22.93 -0.18
CA VAL A 63 -5.85 -22.52 -0.33
C VAL A 63 -5.03 -23.11 0.81
N ALA A 64 -3.88 -23.70 0.51
CA ALA A 64 -2.98 -24.21 1.54
C ALA A 64 -2.20 -23.05 2.22
N GLY A 65 -2.42 -22.82 3.52
CA GLY A 65 -1.68 -21.86 4.37
C GLY A 65 -2.52 -20.69 4.90
N ASP A 66 -2.45 -20.48 6.22
CA ASP A 66 -3.05 -19.45 7.10
C ASP A 66 -4.60 -19.39 7.21
N ASP A 67 -5.12 -19.73 8.40
CA ASP A 67 -6.41 -19.37 9.08
C ASP A 67 -7.73 -19.24 8.30
N VAL A 68 -7.78 -19.54 7.00
CA VAL A 68 -8.99 -19.42 6.16
C VAL A 68 -9.61 -20.81 6.01
N GLU A 69 -10.62 -21.10 6.84
CA GLU A 69 -11.35 -22.39 6.80
C GLU A 69 -12.02 -22.69 5.44
N LYS A 70 -12.35 -21.68 4.63
CA LYS A 70 -12.99 -21.83 3.30
C LYS A 70 -12.48 -20.80 2.31
N GLY A 71 -11.91 -21.25 1.18
CA GLY A 71 -11.47 -20.38 0.10
C GLY A 71 -12.63 -19.89 -0.80
N PRO A 72 -12.33 -19.10 -1.83
CA PRO A 72 -13.35 -18.51 -2.70
C PRO A 72 -14.08 -19.58 -3.50
N VAL A 73 -15.38 -19.37 -3.71
CA VAL A 73 -16.20 -20.22 -4.58
C VAL A 73 -16.47 -19.47 -5.88
N VAL A 74 -16.08 -20.06 -7.01
CA VAL A 74 -16.31 -19.50 -8.35
C VAL A 74 -17.46 -20.25 -8.99
N VAL A 75 -18.49 -19.56 -9.46
CA VAL A 75 -19.62 -20.16 -10.19
C VAL A 75 -19.76 -19.47 -11.53
N THR A 76 -19.61 -20.22 -12.61
CA THR A 76 -19.64 -19.69 -13.97
C THR A 76 -20.85 -20.24 -14.70
N ASP A 77 -21.70 -19.33 -15.20
CA ASP A 77 -22.80 -19.64 -16.10
C ASP A 77 -22.39 -19.26 -17.52
N ARG A 78 -22.03 -20.25 -18.35
CA ARG A 78 -21.59 -20.00 -19.73
C ARG A 78 -22.74 -19.62 -20.65
N VAL A 79 -23.96 -20.01 -20.30
CA VAL A 79 -25.19 -19.71 -21.05
C VAL A 79 -25.57 -18.24 -20.87
N LYS A 80 -25.52 -17.75 -19.62
CA LYS A 80 -25.81 -16.34 -19.30
C LYS A 80 -24.62 -15.41 -19.49
N GLY A 81 -23.40 -15.93 -19.62
CA GLY A 81 -22.20 -15.11 -19.78
C GLY A 81 -21.75 -14.42 -18.48
N VAL A 82 -22.08 -14.97 -17.31
CA VAL A 82 -21.81 -14.35 -16.00
C VAL A 82 -21.04 -15.30 -15.09
N THR A 83 -20.04 -14.76 -14.40
CA THR A 83 -19.29 -15.44 -13.34
C THR A 83 -19.59 -14.77 -12.00
N LEU A 84 -19.85 -15.59 -10.99
CA LEU A 84 -20.04 -15.21 -9.59
C LEU A 84 -18.79 -15.59 -8.81
N LEU A 85 -18.32 -14.67 -7.98
CA LEU A 85 -17.30 -14.93 -6.98
C LEU A 85 -17.93 -14.80 -5.60
N LEU A 86 -18.09 -15.93 -4.92
CA LEU A 86 -18.67 -16.04 -3.59
C LEU A 86 -17.53 -16.08 -2.56
N ASN A 87 -17.64 -15.25 -1.51
CA ASN A 87 -16.73 -15.28 -0.37
C ASN A 87 -17.45 -15.91 0.85
N PRO A 88 -17.11 -17.15 1.23
CA PRO A 88 -17.79 -17.84 2.33
C PRO A 88 -17.58 -17.19 3.71
N ASN A 89 -16.47 -16.47 3.90
CA ASN A 89 -16.11 -15.88 5.18
C ASN A 89 -16.93 -14.61 5.46
N THR A 90 -17.17 -13.80 4.44
CA THR A 90 -17.97 -12.56 4.56
C THR A 90 -19.43 -12.74 4.19
N ARG A 91 -19.80 -13.90 3.61
CA ARG A 91 -21.10 -14.14 2.97
C ARG A 91 -21.44 -13.02 1.98
N THR A 92 -20.46 -12.63 1.18
CA THR A 92 -20.66 -11.66 0.11
C THR A 92 -20.39 -12.28 -1.25
N TYR A 93 -20.94 -11.67 -2.29
CA TYR A 93 -20.70 -12.12 -3.66
C TYR A 93 -20.47 -10.94 -4.61
N ASP A 94 -19.60 -11.16 -5.58
CA ASP A 94 -19.38 -10.25 -6.70
C ASP A 94 -19.76 -10.93 -8.02
N THR A 95 -20.11 -10.12 -9.02
CA THR A 95 -20.57 -10.58 -10.34
C THR A 95 -19.78 -9.88 -11.43
N PHE A 96 -19.22 -10.63 -12.37
CA PHE A 96 -18.53 -10.07 -13.54
C PHE A 96 -18.84 -10.87 -14.80
N GLU A 97 -18.64 -10.24 -15.95
CA GLU A 97 -18.84 -10.87 -17.25
C GLU A 97 -17.81 -11.98 -17.46
N ASN A 98 -18.27 -13.09 -18.04
CA ASN A 98 -17.38 -14.14 -18.53
C ASN A 98 -16.39 -13.54 -19.52
N PHE A 99 -15.19 -14.13 -19.62
CA PHE A 99 -14.16 -13.69 -20.55
C PHE A 99 -13.64 -12.26 -20.29
N SER A 100 -13.99 -11.66 -19.15
CA SER A 100 -13.32 -10.45 -18.65
C SER A 100 -11.92 -10.79 -18.14
N LEU A 101 -11.03 -9.81 -18.05
CA LEU A 101 -9.68 -10.00 -17.48
C LEU A 101 -9.75 -10.63 -16.08
N ARG A 102 -10.72 -10.20 -15.27
CA ARG A 102 -10.95 -10.75 -13.92
C ARG A 102 -11.39 -12.21 -13.96
N ALA A 103 -12.20 -12.60 -14.94
CA ALA A 103 -12.57 -14.00 -15.15
C ALA A 103 -11.36 -14.85 -15.51
N TYR A 104 -10.51 -14.42 -16.45
CA TYR A 104 -9.30 -15.18 -16.82
C TYR A 104 -8.31 -15.37 -15.67
N MET A 105 -8.25 -14.41 -14.75
CA MET A 105 -7.38 -14.51 -13.58
C MET A 105 -7.89 -15.52 -12.55
N LEU A 106 -9.20 -15.60 -12.35
CA LEU A 106 -9.80 -16.40 -11.28
C LEU A 106 -10.29 -17.77 -11.73
N ASP A 107 -10.42 -17.97 -13.05
CA ASP A 107 -11.05 -19.13 -13.64
C ASP A 107 -10.17 -19.74 -14.76
N PRO A 108 -9.45 -20.84 -14.47
CA PRO A 108 -8.56 -21.48 -15.44
C PRO A 108 -9.32 -22.06 -16.64
N PHE A 109 -10.59 -22.43 -16.48
CA PHE A 109 -11.41 -22.97 -17.56
C PHE A 109 -11.79 -21.91 -18.59
N GLN A 110 -12.06 -20.68 -18.13
CA GLN A 110 -12.27 -19.55 -19.05
C GLN A 110 -10.98 -19.15 -19.76
N ALA A 111 -9.83 -19.24 -19.08
CA ALA A 111 -8.53 -19.00 -19.70
C ALA A 111 -8.23 -20.03 -20.81
N ILE A 112 -8.51 -21.32 -20.59
CA ILE A 112 -8.39 -22.37 -21.61
C ILE A 112 -9.31 -22.09 -22.80
N THR A 113 -10.56 -21.71 -22.54
CA THR A 113 -11.52 -21.37 -23.61
C THR A 113 -11.00 -20.21 -24.46
N TYR A 114 -10.42 -19.18 -23.83
CA TYR A 114 -9.79 -18.08 -24.55
C TYR A 114 -8.64 -18.54 -25.45
N LEU A 115 -7.79 -19.46 -24.97
CA LEU A 115 -6.73 -20.03 -25.79
C LEU A 115 -7.27 -20.80 -26.99
N GLN A 116 -8.36 -21.56 -26.83
CA GLN A 116 -9.01 -22.29 -27.93
C GLN A 116 -9.47 -21.37 -29.06
N GLU A 117 -9.91 -20.15 -28.73
CA GLU A 117 -10.45 -19.21 -29.71
C GLU A 117 -9.39 -18.29 -30.34
N LYS A 118 -8.34 -17.95 -29.58
CA LYS A 118 -7.45 -16.83 -29.93
C LYS A 118 -6.08 -17.26 -30.43
N VAL A 119 -5.68 -18.51 -30.21
CA VAL A 119 -4.32 -18.96 -30.57
C VAL A 119 -4.34 -20.27 -31.36
N ALA A 120 -3.21 -20.60 -31.99
CA ALA A 120 -3.13 -21.78 -32.85
C ALA A 120 -3.16 -23.07 -32.01
N ARG A 121 -4.16 -23.91 -32.25
CA ARG A 121 -4.28 -25.25 -31.65
C ARG A 121 -3.54 -26.28 -32.52
N ARG A 122 -2.71 -27.12 -31.90
CA ARG A 122 -2.01 -28.22 -32.56
C ARG A 122 -2.24 -29.52 -31.78
N PRO A 123 -2.78 -30.58 -32.41
CA PRO A 123 -2.91 -31.87 -31.75
C PRO A 123 -1.53 -32.47 -31.52
N ILE A 124 -1.26 -32.88 -30.28
CA ILE A 124 0.02 -33.50 -29.88
C ILE A 124 -0.13 -35.02 -29.86
N GLY A 125 -1.23 -35.52 -29.31
CA GLY A 125 -1.48 -36.95 -29.21
C GLY A 125 -2.70 -37.28 -28.37
N THR A 126 -2.75 -38.52 -27.90
CA THR A 126 -3.83 -39.03 -27.04
C THR A 126 -3.23 -39.67 -25.81
N GLU A 127 -3.74 -39.31 -24.62
CA GLU A 127 -3.27 -39.83 -23.34
C GLU A 127 -4.45 -40.16 -22.42
N THR A 128 -4.27 -41.10 -21.49
CA THR A 128 -5.28 -41.40 -20.47
C THR A 128 -5.01 -40.57 -19.22
N VAL A 129 -5.98 -39.74 -18.82
CA VAL A 129 -5.90 -38.88 -17.63
C VAL A 129 -7.12 -39.11 -16.76
N ALA A 130 -6.92 -39.35 -15.45
CA ALA A 130 -8.00 -39.63 -14.49
C ALA A 130 -8.97 -40.77 -14.92
N GLY A 131 -8.50 -41.72 -15.72
CA GLY A 131 -9.31 -42.83 -16.26
C GLY A 131 -10.04 -42.53 -17.57
N TYR A 132 -9.88 -41.33 -18.15
CA TYR A 132 -10.53 -40.92 -19.39
C TYR A 132 -9.53 -40.82 -20.55
N ALA A 133 -9.94 -41.27 -21.73
CA ALA A 133 -9.19 -41.03 -22.97
C ALA A 133 -9.27 -39.54 -23.34
N CYS A 134 -8.12 -38.87 -23.39
CA CYS A 134 -8.02 -37.44 -23.62
C CYS A 134 -7.28 -37.11 -24.91
N ASP A 135 -7.80 -36.13 -25.64
CA ASP A 135 -7.05 -35.45 -26.70
C ASP A 135 -6.11 -34.45 -26.06
N HIS A 136 -4.80 -34.63 -26.29
CA HIS A 136 -3.76 -33.73 -25.83
C HIS A 136 -3.44 -32.72 -26.91
N ASP A 137 -3.77 -31.47 -26.64
CA ASP A 137 -3.52 -30.35 -27.54
C ASP A 137 -2.53 -29.34 -26.95
N GLY A 138 -1.66 -28.85 -27.82
CA GLY A 138 -0.81 -27.70 -27.55
C GLY A 138 -1.42 -26.42 -28.14
N PHE A 139 -1.42 -25.35 -27.37
CA PHE A 139 -1.83 -24.02 -27.79
C PHE A 139 -0.62 -23.13 -28.00
N TYR A 140 -0.54 -22.46 -29.15
CA TYR A 140 0.63 -21.72 -29.59
C TYR A 140 0.28 -20.33 -30.08
N ASP A 141 1.04 -19.32 -29.63
CA ASP A 141 1.11 -18.02 -30.30
C ASP A 141 2.34 -17.99 -31.20
N GLN A 142 2.10 -17.98 -32.51
CA GLN A 142 3.10 -18.24 -33.55
C GLN A 142 3.83 -19.56 -33.31
N ASP A 143 4.98 -19.46 -32.67
CA ASP A 143 5.90 -20.53 -32.37
C ASP A 143 5.98 -20.83 -30.88
N VAL A 144 5.43 -19.98 -30.01
CA VAL A 144 5.55 -20.10 -28.56
C VAL A 144 4.42 -20.96 -28.01
N LYS A 145 4.74 -22.04 -27.29
CA LYS A 145 3.73 -22.84 -26.59
C LYS A 145 3.23 -22.09 -25.35
N LEU A 146 1.93 -21.85 -25.31
CA LEU A 146 1.22 -21.16 -24.24
C LEU A 146 0.52 -22.13 -23.29
N ALA A 147 0.07 -23.29 -23.76
CA ALA A 147 -0.52 -24.30 -22.91
C ALA A 147 -0.43 -25.69 -23.52
N ASP A 148 -0.41 -26.70 -22.65
CA ASP A 148 -0.83 -28.06 -22.95
C ASP A 148 -2.16 -28.31 -22.25
N VAL A 149 -3.16 -28.84 -22.95
CA VAL A 149 -4.48 -29.15 -22.36
C VAL A 149 -4.92 -30.53 -22.82
N TRP A 150 -5.49 -31.29 -21.90
CA TRP A 150 -6.05 -32.61 -22.13
C TRP A 150 -7.56 -32.54 -22.01
N PHE A 151 -8.23 -32.77 -23.13
CA PHE A 151 -9.69 -32.73 -23.23
C PHE A 151 -10.24 -34.16 -23.20
N ALA A 152 -11.03 -34.48 -22.17
CA ALA A 152 -11.62 -35.81 -22.04
C ALA A 152 -12.74 -36.00 -23.07
N ARG A 153 -12.60 -37.00 -23.95
CA ARG A 153 -13.54 -37.25 -25.05
C ARG A 153 -14.94 -37.55 -24.56
N ASP A 154 -15.03 -38.40 -23.53
CA ASP A 154 -16.31 -38.84 -22.96
C ASP A 154 -16.93 -37.81 -22.01
N LEU A 155 -16.25 -36.68 -21.75
CA LEU A 155 -16.76 -35.56 -20.97
C LEU A 155 -17.03 -34.34 -21.86
N ASP A 156 -17.46 -34.55 -23.10
CA ASP A 156 -17.75 -33.48 -24.07
C ASP A 156 -16.56 -32.53 -24.27
N ALA A 157 -15.37 -33.11 -24.39
CA ALA A 157 -14.10 -32.38 -24.48
C ALA A 157 -13.89 -31.39 -23.32
N PHE A 158 -14.31 -31.73 -22.10
CA PHE A 158 -14.00 -30.94 -20.91
C PHE A 158 -12.49 -31.03 -20.59
N PRO A 159 -11.82 -29.90 -20.30
CA PRO A 159 -10.41 -29.90 -19.92
C PRO A 159 -10.22 -30.52 -18.53
N VAL A 160 -9.68 -31.74 -18.48
CA VAL A 160 -9.45 -32.47 -17.22
C VAL A 160 -8.04 -32.26 -16.68
N LYS A 161 -7.11 -31.85 -17.54
CA LYS A 161 -5.76 -31.45 -17.14
C LYS A 161 -5.29 -30.32 -18.03
N ALA A 162 -4.59 -29.37 -17.45
CA ALA A 162 -3.99 -28.27 -18.17
C ALA A 162 -2.67 -27.86 -17.52
N HIS A 163 -1.73 -27.52 -18.39
CA HIS A 163 -0.49 -26.89 -18.02
C HIS A 163 -0.37 -25.62 -18.85
N ILE A 164 -0.84 -24.51 -18.31
CA ILE A 164 -0.77 -23.20 -18.96
C ILE A 164 0.61 -22.66 -18.65
N VAL A 165 1.46 -22.67 -19.66
CA VAL A 165 2.88 -22.34 -19.56
C VAL A 165 3.06 -20.85 -19.75
N SER A 166 3.85 -20.24 -18.88
CA SER A 166 4.43 -18.95 -19.21
C SER A 166 5.55 -19.17 -20.22
N GLY A 167 5.19 -19.08 -21.51
CA GLY A 167 6.11 -18.94 -22.65
C GLY A 167 7.37 -19.81 -22.60
N ARG A 168 7.23 -21.13 -22.71
CA ARG A 168 8.38 -22.01 -23.02
C ARG A 168 8.34 -22.43 -24.48
N LYS A 169 9.48 -22.29 -25.17
CA LYS A 169 9.78 -23.09 -26.36
C LYS A 169 11.12 -23.79 -26.17
N ASP A 170 11.17 -25.03 -26.62
CA ASP A 170 12.41 -25.70 -27.02
C ASP A 170 13.29 -24.73 -27.80
N GLY A 171 14.52 -24.56 -27.34
CA GLY A 171 15.58 -23.90 -28.10
C GLY A 171 15.36 -22.42 -28.40
N ALA A 172 16.07 -21.58 -27.66
CA ALA A 172 16.36 -20.17 -27.99
C ALA A 172 15.17 -19.21 -28.09
N ILE A 173 14.65 -18.76 -26.93
CA ILE A 173 14.38 -17.34 -26.56
C ILE A 173 13.87 -17.30 -25.10
N LYS A 174 14.36 -16.36 -24.29
CA LYS A 174 13.90 -16.10 -22.90
C LYS A 174 12.84 -15.00 -22.90
N VAL A 175 11.56 -15.36 -22.87
CA VAL A 175 10.47 -14.46 -22.46
C VAL A 175 9.77 -15.11 -21.26
N LYS A 176 9.99 -14.56 -20.06
CA LYS A 176 9.26 -14.94 -18.84
C LYS A 176 8.10 -13.97 -18.68
N THR A 177 6.86 -14.40 -18.84
CA THR A 177 5.72 -13.69 -18.22
C THR A 177 5.61 -14.19 -16.76
N ASN A 178 5.31 -13.33 -15.79
CA ASN A 178 5.39 -13.69 -14.35
C ASN A 178 4.16 -14.41 -13.78
N ILE A 179 3.26 -14.94 -14.62
CA ILE A 179 2.30 -15.96 -14.16
C ILE A 179 3.08 -17.28 -14.25
N ARG A 180 3.58 -17.81 -13.13
CA ARG A 180 4.21 -19.15 -13.15
C ARG A 180 3.24 -20.16 -13.77
N ASP A 181 3.79 -21.24 -14.31
CA ASP A 181 3.00 -22.30 -14.95
C ASP A 181 1.76 -22.67 -14.09
N VAL A 182 0.56 -22.46 -14.64
CA VAL A 182 -0.68 -22.84 -13.98
C VAL A 182 -0.92 -24.30 -14.33
N THR A 183 -0.80 -25.16 -13.34
CA THR A 183 -1.19 -26.56 -13.45
C THR A 183 -2.60 -26.70 -12.91
N LEU A 184 -3.44 -27.43 -13.64
CA LEU A 184 -4.76 -27.87 -13.21
C LEU A 184 -4.88 -29.35 -13.54
N GLU A 185 -5.36 -30.14 -12.59
CA GLU A 185 -5.67 -31.55 -12.80
C GLU A 185 -6.92 -31.93 -12.00
N LEU A 186 -7.86 -32.57 -12.70
CA LEU A 186 -9.05 -33.17 -12.12
C LEU A 186 -8.80 -34.62 -11.78
N SER A 187 -9.35 -35.07 -10.66
CA SER A 187 -9.30 -36.44 -10.18
C SER A 187 -10.64 -36.86 -9.59
N ASN A 188 -10.82 -38.16 -9.33
CA ASN A 188 -12.06 -38.70 -8.75
C ASN A 188 -13.34 -38.25 -9.48
N ILE A 189 -13.30 -38.19 -10.81
CA ILE A 189 -14.41 -37.73 -11.62
C ILE A 189 -15.56 -38.74 -11.55
N LYS A 190 -16.75 -38.29 -11.14
CA LYS A 190 -17.98 -39.09 -11.06
C LYS A 190 -19.05 -38.44 -11.93
N VAL A 191 -19.44 -39.12 -13.01
CA VAL A 191 -20.53 -38.69 -13.89
C VAL A 191 -21.85 -39.05 -13.23
N ALA A 192 -22.61 -38.03 -12.86
CA ALA A 192 -23.92 -38.15 -12.22
C ALA A 192 -24.68 -36.83 -12.36
N PRO A 193 -26.02 -36.84 -12.44
CA PRO A 193 -26.82 -35.62 -12.52
C PRO A 193 -26.48 -34.63 -11.39
N ILE A 194 -26.32 -33.35 -11.73
CA ILE A 194 -26.02 -32.29 -10.75
C ILE A 194 -27.29 -31.47 -10.48
N ASP A 195 -27.62 -31.30 -9.20
CA ASP A 195 -28.70 -30.39 -8.81
C ASP A 195 -28.33 -28.94 -9.19
N SER A 196 -29.17 -28.33 -10.02
CA SER A 196 -29.02 -26.95 -10.47
C SER A 196 -28.93 -25.93 -9.32
N ALA A 197 -29.44 -26.26 -8.12
CA ALA A 197 -29.35 -25.44 -6.92
C ALA A 197 -27.89 -25.20 -6.47
N VAL A 198 -26.96 -26.10 -6.82
CA VAL A 198 -25.52 -25.97 -6.51
C VAL A 198 -24.91 -24.71 -7.14
N PHE A 199 -25.46 -24.25 -8.27
CA PHE A 199 -25.00 -23.05 -8.99
C PHE A 199 -25.69 -21.76 -8.54
N ALA A 200 -26.68 -21.84 -7.63
CA ALA A 200 -27.37 -20.66 -7.12
C ALA A 200 -26.53 -19.94 -6.06
N ILE A 201 -26.80 -18.64 -5.89
CA ILE A 201 -26.27 -17.86 -4.77
C ILE A 201 -26.87 -18.43 -3.48
N PRO A 202 -26.07 -18.91 -2.51
CA PRO A 202 -26.60 -19.47 -1.28
C PRO A 202 -27.38 -18.43 -0.47
N ALA A 203 -28.39 -18.88 0.28
CA ALA A 203 -29.16 -18.00 1.16
C ALA A 203 -28.25 -17.28 2.17
N GLY A 204 -28.52 -15.98 2.38
CA GLY A 204 -27.75 -15.14 3.30
C GLY A 204 -26.50 -14.49 2.71
N TYR A 205 -26.24 -14.64 1.40
CA TYR A 205 -25.20 -13.90 0.71
C TYR A 205 -25.69 -12.53 0.25
N ALA A 206 -24.91 -11.47 0.54
CA ALA A 206 -25.19 -10.11 0.09
C ALA A 206 -24.28 -9.71 -1.08
N LYS A 207 -24.80 -8.94 -2.04
CA LYS A 207 -23.97 -8.43 -3.13
C LYS A 207 -22.93 -7.48 -2.56
N GLU A 208 -21.67 -7.67 -2.90
CA GLU A 208 -20.58 -6.82 -2.45
C GLU A 208 -20.78 -5.42 -3.03
N VAL A 209 -20.94 -4.43 -2.14
CA VAL A 209 -21.07 -3.03 -2.55
C VAL A 209 -19.68 -2.53 -2.89
N HIS A 210 -19.47 -2.22 -4.16
CA HIS A 210 -18.19 -1.73 -4.66
C HIS A 210 -17.71 -0.53 -3.80
N PRO A 211 -16.44 -0.46 -3.35
CA PRO A 211 -15.96 0.58 -2.45
C PRO A 211 -16.19 2.02 -2.95
N SER A 212 -16.39 2.21 -4.26
CA SER A 212 -16.75 3.49 -4.86
C SER A 212 -18.20 3.93 -4.61
N GLN A 213 -19.14 3.00 -4.41
CA GLN A 213 -20.56 3.30 -4.14
C GLN A 213 -20.78 3.67 -2.66
N VAL A 214 -20.08 3.00 -1.73
CA VAL A 214 -20.08 3.35 -0.29
C VAL A 214 -19.58 4.78 -0.01
N ARG A 215 -18.87 5.39 -0.98
CA ARG A 215 -18.29 6.74 -0.87
C ARG A 215 -19.26 7.88 -1.18
N LYS A 216 -20.43 7.64 -1.81
CA LYS A 216 -21.30 8.74 -2.30
C LYS A 216 -22.30 9.29 -1.29
N ASP A 217 -22.76 8.49 -0.33
CA ASP A 217 -23.89 8.91 0.53
C ASP A 217 -23.51 8.92 2.02
N LYS A 218 -22.85 10.00 2.48
CA LYS A 218 -22.67 10.24 3.91
C LYS A 218 -23.00 11.70 4.30
N PRO A 219 -23.69 11.93 5.44
CA PRO A 219 -24.25 13.24 5.78
C PRO A 219 -23.14 14.25 6.11
N ALA A 220 -23.13 15.40 5.43
CA ALA A 220 -22.23 16.51 5.74
C ALA A 220 -22.99 17.60 6.50
N ILE A 221 -22.29 18.37 7.34
CA ILE A 221 -22.90 19.54 7.98
C ILE A 221 -23.16 20.60 6.92
N THR A 222 -24.41 21.01 6.79
CA THR A 222 -24.88 22.08 5.89
C THR A 222 -25.43 23.29 6.65
N GLN A 223 -25.36 23.26 7.98
CA GLN A 223 -25.80 24.33 8.89
C GLN A 223 -24.64 24.82 9.77
N THR A 224 -24.87 25.89 10.55
CA THR A 224 -23.89 26.36 11.53
C THR A 224 -23.92 25.48 12.78
N VAL A 225 -22.76 24.96 13.19
CA VAL A 225 -22.61 24.20 14.44
C VAL A 225 -21.49 24.77 15.31
N LYS A 226 -21.64 24.65 16.63
CA LYS A 226 -20.70 25.21 17.62
C LYS A 226 -20.01 24.10 18.42
N GLY A 227 -18.75 24.30 18.77
CA GLY A 227 -17.98 23.40 19.62
C GLY A 227 -16.71 24.03 20.15
N SER A 228 -15.88 23.24 20.82
CA SER A 228 -14.66 23.70 21.49
C SER A 228 -13.47 22.84 21.09
N ALA A 229 -12.33 23.48 20.80
CA ALA A 229 -11.12 22.80 20.38
C ALA A 229 -10.58 21.87 21.49
N PRO A 230 -9.96 20.73 21.14
CA PRO A 230 -9.75 20.21 19.77
C PRO A 230 -11.03 19.63 19.14
N TRP A 231 -11.38 20.09 17.94
CA TRP A 231 -12.64 19.70 17.29
C TRP A 231 -12.51 19.68 15.77
N GLY A 232 -13.23 18.80 15.08
CA GLY A 232 -13.27 18.82 13.63
C GLY A 232 -14.52 18.18 13.05
N ARG A 233 -14.89 18.60 11.84
CA ARG A 233 -16.17 18.29 11.21
C ARG A 233 -16.05 18.22 9.68
N ARG A 234 -16.87 17.38 9.05
CA ARG A 234 -17.09 17.32 7.61
C ARG A 234 -18.22 18.29 7.27
N ILE A 235 -17.87 19.31 6.51
CA ILE A 235 -18.72 20.45 6.21
C ILE A 235 -18.99 20.44 4.71
N GLY A 236 -20.27 20.34 4.36
CA GLY A 236 -20.75 20.46 2.98
C GLY A 236 -21.04 21.91 2.64
N GLN A 237 -21.42 22.15 1.39
CA GLN A 237 -21.82 23.47 0.91
C GLN A 237 -22.86 24.14 1.82
N GLY A 238 -22.61 25.39 2.20
CA GLY A 238 -23.45 26.18 3.10
C GLY A 238 -23.21 25.94 4.59
N GLY A 239 -22.48 24.89 4.96
CA GLY A 239 -22.18 24.58 6.36
C GLY A 239 -21.12 25.49 6.97
N GLU A 240 -21.19 25.68 8.28
CA GLU A 240 -20.21 26.45 9.06
C GLU A 240 -19.92 25.78 10.40
N ILE A 241 -18.66 25.78 10.82
CA ILE A 241 -18.28 25.43 12.19
C ILE A 241 -17.76 26.67 12.91
N GLN A 242 -18.14 26.81 14.18
CA GLN A 242 -17.63 27.83 15.09
C GLN A 242 -16.97 27.14 16.28
N VAL A 243 -15.66 27.31 16.41
CA VAL A 243 -14.85 26.58 17.38
C VAL A 243 -14.25 27.54 18.39
N ALA A 244 -14.62 27.38 19.66
CA ALA A 244 -13.97 28.08 20.77
C ALA A 244 -12.55 27.53 20.98
N VAL A 245 -11.56 28.41 21.18
CA VAL A 245 -10.13 28.07 21.28
C VAL A 245 -9.50 28.78 22.48
N ASP A 246 -8.35 28.30 22.95
CA ASP A 246 -7.63 28.92 24.06
C ASP A 246 -6.89 30.19 23.59
N PRO A 247 -7.24 31.39 24.11
CA PRO A 247 -6.59 32.65 23.73
C PRO A 247 -5.10 32.71 24.05
N HIS A 248 -4.62 31.86 24.95
CA HIS A 248 -3.23 31.85 25.40
C HIS A 248 -2.37 30.82 24.68
N ARG A 249 -2.92 30.10 23.70
CA ARG A 249 -2.18 29.09 22.91
C ARG A 249 -2.21 29.43 21.42
N PRO A 250 -1.20 29.00 20.65
CA PRO A 250 -1.30 29.03 19.20
C PRO A 250 -2.43 28.09 18.75
N VAL A 251 -3.10 28.45 17.64
CA VAL A 251 -4.24 27.69 17.12
C VAL A 251 -3.91 27.20 15.71
N ALA A 252 -4.19 25.94 15.41
CA ALA A 252 -4.07 25.40 14.06
C ALA A 252 -5.45 25.13 13.45
N ILE A 253 -5.58 25.51 12.17
CA ILE A 253 -6.72 25.16 11.32
C ILE A 253 -6.20 24.23 10.24
N VAL A 254 -6.75 23.02 10.16
CA VAL A 254 -6.44 22.03 9.14
C VAL A 254 -7.66 21.83 8.26
N LEU A 255 -7.51 22.11 6.96
CA LEU A 255 -8.55 21.94 5.95
C LEU A 255 -8.11 20.85 4.97
N LYS A 256 -8.96 19.85 4.76
CA LYS A 256 -8.73 18.74 3.82
C LYS A 256 -9.88 18.66 2.84
N ASN A 257 -9.56 18.75 1.55
CA ASN A 257 -10.55 18.67 0.49
C ASN A 257 -10.99 17.23 0.26
N LEU A 258 -12.30 16.99 0.17
CA LEU A 258 -12.87 15.66 -0.06
C LEU A 258 -13.49 15.52 -1.46
N THR A 259 -13.63 16.62 -2.20
CA THR A 259 -14.07 16.68 -3.60
C THR A 259 -12.95 17.18 -4.51
N ASP A 260 -13.16 17.20 -5.83
CA ASP A 260 -12.13 17.66 -6.78
C ASP A 260 -11.85 19.16 -6.64
N ARG A 261 -12.88 19.93 -6.27
CA ARG A 261 -12.79 21.34 -5.92
C ARG A 261 -13.67 21.64 -4.71
N SER A 262 -13.14 22.47 -3.81
CA SER A 262 -13.91 23.12 -2.75
C SER A 262 -13.41 24.54 -2.52
N SER A 263 -14.30 25.40 -2.05
CA SER A 263 -13.97 26.74 -1.59
C SER A 263 -14.52 26.95 -0.20
N CYS A 264 -13.73 27.58 0.66
CA CYS A 264 -14.12 27.87 2.03
C CYS A 264 -13.46 29.15 2.51
N ARG A 265 -14.03 29.74 3.55
CA ARG A 265 -13.48 30.91 4.23
C ARG A 265 -13.27 30.59 5.69
N TYR A 266 -12.18 31.08 6.27
CA TYR A 266 -12.02 31.05 7.71
C TYR A 266 -11.89 32.46 8.29
N ARG A 267 -12.39 32.63 9.51
CA ARG A 267 -12.35 33.90 10.26
C ARG A 267 -11.87 33.64 11.68
N ILE A 268 -11.13 34.60 12.24
CA ILE A 268 -10.63 34.55 13.62
C ILE A 268 -11.26 35.70 14.39
N ILE A 269 -11.88 35.38 15.52
CA ILE A 269 -12.43 36.35 16.45
C ILE A 269 -11.49 36.40 17.67
N PRO A 270 -10.85 37.55 17.93
CA PRO A 270 -9.97 37.72 19.09
C PRO A 270 -10.75 37.86 20.40
N GLN A 271 -10.06 37.70 21.52
CA GLN A 271 -10.62 37.77 22.88
C GLN A 271 -11.30 39.11 23.21
N ASN A 272 -10.90 40.20 22.54
CA ASN A 272 -11.46 41.53 22.75
C ASN A 272 -12.83 41.75 22.06
N GLY A 273 -13.34 40.75 21.33
CA GLY A 273 -14.68 40.77 20.74
C GLY A 273 -14.72 40.89 19.21
N ALA A 274 -15.93 40.81 18.65
CA ALA A 274 -16.17 40.72 17.20
C ALA A 274 -15.76 41.97 16.38
N LEU A 275 -15.54 43.11 17.05
CA LEU A 275 -15.13 44.38 16.42
C LEU A 275 -13.72 44.30 15.81
N ASP A 276 -12.83 43.47 16.37
CA ASP A 276 -11.45 43.26 15.89
C ASP A 276 -11.30 41.97 15.05
N ALA A 277 -12.42 41.36 14.63
CA ALA A 277 -12.38 40.09 13.92
C ALA A 277 -11.74 40.24 12.53
N THR A 278 -10.76 39.38 12.22
CA THR A 278 -10.02 39.44 10.95
C THR A 278 -10.96 39.36 9.75
N PRO A 279 -10.59 39.95 8.59
CA PRO A 279 -11.33 39.72 7.35
C PRO A 279 -11.37 38.22 7.04
N ALA A 280 -12.52 37.72 6.60
CA ALA A 280 -12.67 36.33 6.21
C ALA A 280 -11.65 35.98 5.12
N GLN A 281 -10.78 35.01 5.41
CA GLN A 281 -9.69 34.62 4.51
C GLN A 281 -10.18 33.55 3.55
N PRO A 282 -10.15 33.79 2.22
CA PRO A 282 -10.57 32.81 1.24
C PRO A 282 -9.54 31.68 1.12
N VAL A 283 -10.02 30.45 1.03
CA VAL A 283 -9.21 29.25 0.84
C VAL A 283 -9.81 28.41 -0.29
N ALA A 284 -9.15 28.46 -1.44
CA ALA A 284 -9.42 27.55 -2.55
C ALA A 284 -8.68 26.23 -2.34
N LEU A 285 -9.41 25.12 -2.50
CA LEU A 285 -8.89 23.75 -2.54
C LEU A 285 -9.20 23.17 -3.93
N THR A 286 -8.16 22.98 -4.74
CA THR A 286 -8.28 22.71 -6.19
C THR A 286 -8.00 21.25 -6.57
N LYS A 287 -7.69 20.40 -5.59
CA LYS A 287 -7.46 18.97 -5.79
C LYS A 287 -8.11 18.17 -4.67
N LYS A 288 -8.68 17.01 -5.01
CA LYS A 288 -9.13 16.05 -4.00
C LYS A 288 -7.97 15.63 -3.10
N TRP A 289 -8.23 15.50 -1.81
CA TRP A 289 -7.25 15.21 -0.76
C TRP A 289 -6.21 16.30 -0.48
N GLN A 290 -6.32 17.46 -1.13
CA GLN A 290 -5.47 18.60 -0.81
C GLN A 290 -5.65 19.00 0.66
N LYS A 291 -4.54 19.02 1.39
CA LYS A 291 -4.48 19.46 2.79
C LYS A 291 -3.83 20.84 2.86
N LYS A 292 -4.47 21.79 3.53
CA LYS A 292 -3.89 23.07 3.93
C LYS A 292 -3.92 23.19 5.45
N ARG A 293 -2.85 23.71 6.03
CA ARG A 293 -2.72 23.97 7.46
C ARG A 293 -2.35 25.42 7.66
N PHE A 294 -3.07 26.08 8.56
CA PHE A 294 -2.86 27.48 8.93
C PHE A 294 -2.59 27.54 10.42
N GLU A 295 -1.52 28.20 10.81
CA GLU A 295 -1.17 28.39 12.22
C GLU A 295 -1.35 29.85 12.61
N ILE A 296 -2.05 30.06 13.72
CA ILE A 296 -2.37 31.36 14.28
C ILE A 296 -1.53 31.52 15.53
N LYS A 297 -0.58 32.46 15.49
CA LYS A 297 0.32 32.75 16.60
C LYS A 297 -0.44 33.21 17.85
N LYS A 298 0.05 32.83 19.03
CA LYS A 298 -0.44 33.24 20.36
C LYS A 298 -0.60 34.76 20.52
N SER A 299 0.23 35.57 19.86
CA SER A 299 0.14 37.04 19.92
C SER A 299 -1.20 37.60 19.43
N LYS A 300 -1.98 36.83 18.66
CA LYS A 300 -3.30 37.25 18.17
C LYS A 300 -4.45 37.05 19.16
N LYS A 301 -4.21 36.45 20.35
CA LYS A 301 -5.20 36.23 21.42
C LYS A 301 -6.56 35.74 20.90
N SER A 302 -6.55 34.66 20.12
CA SER A 302 -7.74 34.17 19.41
C SER A 302 -8.71 33.50 20.38
N ALA A 303 -9.99 33.88 20.39
CA ALA A 303 -11.01 33.24 21.23
C ALA A 303 -11.91 32.28 20.45
N GLN A 304 -12.13 32.55 19.16
CA GLN A 304 -12.98 31.69 18.31
C GLN A 304 -12.47 31.66 16.87
N VAL A 305 -12.60 30.49 16.24
CA VAL A 305 -12.32 30.26 14.82
C VAL A 305 -13.62 29.85 14.12
N MET A 306 -13.92 30.47 13.00
CA MET A 306 -15.03 30.07 12.14
C MET A 306 -14.50 29.52 10.82
N VAL A 307 -15.11 28.45 10.30
CA VAL A 307 -14.84 27.91 8.96
C VAL A 307 -16.16 27.66 8.25
N HIS A 308 -16.38 28.37 7.15
CA HIS A 308 -17.56 28.27 6.30
C HIS A 308 -17.19 27.69 4.94
N VAL A 309 -17.96 26.72 4.45
CA VAL A 309 -17.75 26.11 3.12
C VAL A 309 -18.73 26.71 2.13
N GLU A 310 -18.19 27.38 1.12
CA GLU A 310 -18.97 28.05 0.08
C GLU A 310 -19.34 27.08 -1.05
N GLU A 311 -18.44 26.15 -1.38
CA GLU A 311 -18.63 25.15 -2.43
C GLU A 311 -17.87 23.87 -2.09
N GLY A 312 -18.46 22.72 -2.42
CA GLY A 312 -17.82 21.41 -2.28
C GLY A 312 -17.96 20.79 -0.88
N LEU A 313 -16.97 19.99 -0.51
CA LEU A 313 -16.96 19.21 0.72
C LEU A 313 -15.57 19.27 1.37
N VAL A 314 -15.50 19.87 2.55
CA VAL A 314 -14.25 20.08 3.28
C VAL A 314 -14.33 19.41 4.65
N TYR A 315 -13.27 18.71 5.01
CA TYR A 315 -13.04 18.33 6.39
C TYR A 315 -12.19 19.40 7.08
N ALA A 316 -12.72 20.01 8.13
CA ALA A 316 -12.04 21.06 8.90
C ALA A 316 -11.77 20.57 10.32
N ALA A 317 -10.55 20.76 10.81
CA ALA A 317 -10.17 20.51 12.21
C ALA A 317 -9.47 21.74 12.79
N VAL A 318 -9.84 22.11 14.02
CA VAL A 318 -9.30 23.23 14.77
C VAL A 318 -8.77 22.71 16.10
N THR A 319 -7.48 22.98 16.38
CA THR A 319 -6.78 22.48 17.58
C THR A 319 -5.96 23.59 18.23
N ASN A 320 -5.85 23.56 19.57
CA ASN A 320 -4.86 24.35 20.28
C ASN A 320 -3.51 23.63 20.17
N GLU A 321 -2.49 24.28 19.62
CA GLU A 321 -1.16 23.69 19.49
C GLU A 321 -0.42 23.67 20.83
N ALA A 322 0.58 22.80 20.94
CA ALA A 322 1.53 22.85 22.05
C ALA A 322 2.33 24.16 21.94
N ASP A 323 2.53 24.87 23.05
CA ASP A 323 3.36 26.08 23.05
C ASP A 323 4.82 25.66 22.82
N PRO A 324 5.44 25.99 21.66
CA PRO A 324 6.82 25.59 21.37
C PRO A 324 7.84 26.23 22.33
N PHE A 325 7.43 27.18 23.18
CA PHE A 325 8.28 27.84 24.17
C PHE A 325 8.13 27.28 25.59
N ALA A 326 7.25 26.30 25.83
CA ALA A 326 7.12 25.61 27.11
C ALA A 326 8.10 24.42 27.22
N PHE A 327 9.39 24.66 27.02
CA PHE A 327 10.46 23.71 27.32
C PHE A 327 10.92 23.91 28.78
N SER A 328 10.27 23.27 29.75
CA SER A 328 10.70 23.29 31.15
C SER A 328 10.29 22.02 31.90
N ARG A 329 10.70 21.92 33.17
CA ARG A 329 10.40 20.84 34.14
C ARG A 329 8.90 20.66 34.45
N ASP A 330 8.01 21.32 33.73
CA ASP A 330 6.60 21.52 34.05
C ASP A 330 5.67 20.44 33.45
N ARG A 331 4.36 20.59 33.76
CA ARG A 331 3.26 19.74 33.28
C ARG A 331 3.26 19.72 31.74
N LYS A 332 3.32 18.54 31.12
CA LYS A 332 3.21 18.38 29.67
C LYS A 332 1.76 18.06 29.33
N ILE A 333 1.14 18.85 28.46
CA ILE A 333 -0.21 18.60 27.92
C ILE A 333 -0.12 18.58 26.40
N GLN A 334 -0.62 17.51 25.78
CA GLN A 334 -0.78 17.39 24.34
C GLN A 334 -2.20 16.94 24.04
N GLU A 335 -2.92 17.71 23.23
CA GLU A 335 -4.28 17.39 22.84
C GLU A 335 -4.45 17.59 21.34
N GLY A 336 -5.43 16.90 20.75
CA GLY A 336 -5.67 17.02 19.33
C GLY A 336 -6.89 16.25 18.86
N TYR A 337 -7.21 16.45 17.59
CA TYR A 337 -8.30 15.78 16.91
C TYR A 337 -7.76 14.92 15.77
N LEU A 338 -8.10 13.63 15.76
CA LEU A 338 -7.60 12.65 14.79
C LEU A 338 -8.74 12.07 13.97
N HIS A 339 -8.49 11.98 12.67
CA HIS A 339 -9.40 11.42 11.67
C HIS A 339 -8.60 10.71 10.56
N LEU A 340 -7.48 10.11 10.96
CA LEU A 340 -6.55 9.44 10.07
C LEU A 340 -6.55 7.95 10.40
N SER A 341 -6.67 7.12 9.36
CA SER A 341 -6.58 5.66 9.49
C SER A 341 -5.20 5.25 10.03
N ILE A 342 -5.05 3.97 10.39
CA ILE A 342 -3.88 3.33 11.03
C ILE A 342 -2.51 3.68 10.39
N LEU A 343 -2.47 4.16 9.14
CA LEU A 343 -1.28 4.63 8.41
C LEU A 343 -0.83 6.07 8.79
N GLY A 344 -1.59 6.79 9.62
CA GLY A 344 -1.33 8.17 10.04
C GLY A 344 -1.58 8.41 11.53
N ALA A 345 -1.18 7.46 12.37
CA ALA A 345 -1.29 7.58 13.83
C ALA A 345 -0.49 8.79 14.34
N THR A 346 -1.04 9.49 15.33
CA THR A 346 -0.31 10.55 16.03
C THR A 346 0.51 9.94 17.14
N GLN A 347 1.81 10.19 17.08
CA GLN A 347 2.74 9.82 18.12
C GLN A 347 2.68 10.86 19.24
N ILE A 348 2.56 10.37 20.47
CA ILE A 348 2.65 11.14 21.70
C ILE A 348 3.92 10.68 22.40
N ASP A 349 4.88 11.58 22.52
CA ASP A 349 6.14 11.32 23.22
C ASP A 349 5.95 11.51 24.72
N LEU A 350 6.33 10.50 25.50
CA LEU A 350 6.21 10.46 26.95
C LEU A 350 7.58 10.42 27.60
N ASP A 351 7.73 11.11 28.72
CA ASP A 351 8.88 10.94 29.62
C ASP A 351 8.70 9.66 30.44
N PRO A 352 9.55 8.62 30.27
CA PRO A 352 9.40 7.35 30.97
C PRO A 352 9.65 7.45 32.48
N ALA A 353 10.22 8.55 32.97
CA ALA A 353 10.46 8.76 34.40
C ALA A 353 9.25 9.36 35.13
N ARG A 354 8.16 9.67 34.42
CA ARG A 354 6.97 10.34 34.96
C ARG A 354 5.71 9.55 34.64
N PRO A 355 4.70 9.52 35.54
CA PRO A 355 3.41 8.96 35.18
C PRO A 355 2.82 9.77 34.02
N ALA A 356 1.99 9.11 33.20
CA ALA A 356 1.26 9.74 32.12
C ALA A 356 -0.18 9.23 32.08
N THR A 357 -1.09 10.10 31.66
CA THR A 357 -2.47 9.72 31.38
C THR A 357 -2.81 10.12 29.95
N ILE A 358 -3.36 9.19 29.18
CA ILE A 358 -3.90 9.46 27.85
C ILE A 358 -5.40 9.18 27.90
N THR A 359 -6.20 10.20 27.67
CA THR A 359 -7.65 10.08 27.50
C THR A 359 -7.98 10.14 26.02
N VAL A 360 -8.76 9.19 25.53
CA VAL A 360 -9.26 9.18 24.15
C VAL A 360 -10.78 9.16 24.19
N THR A 361 -11.42 10.07 23.45
CA THR A 361 -12.87 10.20 23.35
C THR A 361 -13.31 9.90 21.92
N GLY A 362 -14.33 9.07 21.76
CA GLY A 362 -14.97 8.81 20.47
C GLY A 362 -15.70 10.05 19.95
N ASP A 363 -15.48 10.41 18.69
CA ASP A 363 -16.17 11.51 18.01
C ASP A 363 -16.24 11.23 16.48
N SER A 364 -16.68 10.01 16.13
CA SER A 364 -16.87 9.58 14.75
C SER A 364 -18.06 10.31 14.13
N GLN A 365 -17.86 10.82 12.91
CA GLN A 365 -18.91 11.59 12.23
C GLN A 365 -19.79 10.75 11.32
N ASP A 366 -19.31 9.55 10.96
CA ASP A 366 -19.94 8.66 9.99
C ASP A 366 -20.29 7.28 10.56
N ALA A 367 -20.10 7.10 11.88
CA ALA A 367 -20.39 5.87 12.58
C ALA A 367 -20.85 6.17 14.02
N PRO A 368 -21.63 5.27 14.64
CA PRO A 368 -22.08 5.43 16.03
C PRO A 368 -20.93 5.31 17.05
N ALA A 369 -19.75 4.84 16.62
CA ALA A 369 -18.59 4.67 17.48
C ALA A 369 -17.28 4.68 16.68
N SER A 370 -16.21 5.18 17.30
CA SER A 370 -14.84 5.19 16.77
C SER A 370 -14.10 3.91 17.13
N ARG A 371 -13.41 3.30 16.17
CA ARG A 371 -12.50 2.18 16.43
C ARG A 371 -11.09 2.70 16.65
N VAL A 372 -10.67 2.73 17.90
CA VAL A 372 -9.40 3.31 18.35
C VAL A 372 -8.35 2.22 18.50
N VAL A 373 -7.13 2.53 18.04
CA VAL A 373 -5.94 1.71 18.25
C VAL A 373 -4.90 2.54 18.98
N LEU A 374 -4.44 2.03 20.11
CA LEU A 374 -3.34 2.59 20.89
C LEU A 374 -2.18 1.60 20.92
N LYS A 375 -0.99 2.05 20.50
CA LYS A 375 0.25 1.26 20.54
C LYS A 375 1.31 2.02 21.30
N CYS A 376 1.82 1.47 22.40
CA CYS A 376 2.83 2.12 23.22
C CYS A 376 4.16 1.35 23.24
N PHE A 377 5.26 2.09 23.40
CA PHE A 377 6.62 1.64 23.15
C PHE A 377 7.59 2.06 24.26
N GLN A 378 8.48 1.15 24.69
CA GLN A 378 9.49 1.41 25.74
C GLN A 378 10.86 1.89 25.23
N ARG A 379 11.35 1.34 24.10
CA ARG A 379 12.69 1.67 23.56
C ARG A 379 12.69 2.14 22.10
N GLY A 380 11.61 1.88 21.35
CA GLY A 380 11.40 2.32 19.95
C GLY A 380 10.16 1.66 19.33
N LYS A 381 9.75 2.03 18.10
CA LYS A 381 8.51 1.54 17.45
C LYS A 381 8.42 0.02 17.20
N GLN A 382 9.52 -0.70 17.39
CA GLN A 382 9.58 -2.17 17.28
C GLN A 382 9.34 -2.89 18.61
N ASP A 383 9.57 -2.18 19.73
CA ASP A 383 9.44 -2.73 21.08
C ASP A 383 8.02 -2.48 21.59
N LYS A 384 7.06 -3.17 20.96
CA LYS A 384 5.63 -3.06 21.29
C LYS A 384 5.39 -3.65 22.67
N THR A 385 5.10 -2.78 23.64
CA THR A 385 4.85 -3.23 25.02
C THR A 385 3.36 -3.34 25.29
N ILE A 386 2.54 -2.45 24.71
CA ILE A 386 1.10 -2.41 24.92
C ILE A 386 0.42 -2.12 23.58
N GLN A 387 -0.47 -3.02 23.14
CA GLN A 387 -1.39 -2.78 22.02
C GLN A 387 -2.81 -2.97 22.55
N GLN A 388 -3.62 -1.91 22.49
CA GLN A 388 -5.03 -1.97 22.84
C GLN A 388 -5.88 -1.48 21.67
N GLU A 389 -6.97 -2.20 21.44
CA GLU A 389 -8.00 -1.81 20.50
C GLU A 389 -9.31 -1.67 21.26
N CYS A 390 -10.05 -0.61 20.99
CA CYS A 390 -11.35 -0.40 21.62
C CYS A 390 -12.30 0.32 20.68
N ARG A 391 -13.59 0.15 20.96
CA ARG A 391 -14.67 0.83 20.26
C ARG A 391 -15.31 1.80 21.24
N LEU A 392 -15.29 3.09 20.94
CA LEU A 392 -15.82 4.15 21.80
C LEU A 392 -17.03 4.77 21.11
N ALA A 393 -18.20 4.75 21.74
CA ALA A 393 -19.34 5.50 21.24
C ALA A 393 -19.01 7.00 21.25
N ASN A 394 -19.73 7.78 20.44
CA ASN A 394 -19.49 9.21 20.37
C ASN A 394 -19.79 9.88 21.72
N GLY A 395 -18.81 10.58 22.28
CA GLY A 395 -18.86 11.16 23.63
C GLY A 395 -18.30 10.27 24.73
N ASP A 396 -18.20 8.96 24.52
CA ASP A 396 -17.57 8.05 25.46
C ASP A 396 -16.05 8.19 25.42
N HIS A 397 -15.42 8.07 26.58
CA HIS A 397 -13.98 8.18 26.72
C HIS A 397 -13.36 6.97 27.41
N LYS A 398 -12.12 6.68 27.04
CA LYS A 398 -11.28 5.68 27.70
C LYS A 398 -9.98 6.33 28.15
N VAL A 399 -9.62 6.07 29.39
CA VAL A 399 -8.42 6.59 30.03
C VAL A 399 -7.37 5.48 30.12
N PHE A 400 -6.17 5.78 29.68
CA PHE A 400 -5.00 4.91 29.75
C PHE A 400 -4.00 5.54 30.72
N HIS A 401 -3.70 4.82 31.80
CA HIS A 401 -2.72 5.22 32.79
C HIS A 401 -1.40 4.51 32.53
N PHE A 402 -0.32 5.28 32.54
CA PHE A 402 1.04 4.78 32.38
C PHE A 402 1.87 5.14 33.60
N ALA A 403 2.35 4.12 34.30
CA ALA A 403 3.20 4.29 35.47
C ALA A 403 4.69 4.31 35.07
N PRO A 404 5.58 5.01 35.79
CA PRO A 404 7.00 5.09 35.46
C PRO A 404 7.68 3.72 35.33
N GLU A 405 7.21 2.70 36.05
CA GLU A 405 7.74 1.33 36.02
C GLU A 405 7.55 0.67 34.65
N GLN A 406 6.53 1.09 33.91
CA GLN A 406 6.27 0.61 32.56
C GLN A 406 7.21 1.23 31.53
N GLN A 407 8.03 2.23 31.90
CA GLN A 407 9.08 2.82 31.07
C GLN A 407 8.63 3.22 29.65
N VAL A 408 7.35 3.58 29.48
CA VAL A 408 6.77 3.93 28.17
C VAL A 408 7.33 5.28 27.72
N ARG A 409 7.88 5.31 26.50
CA ARG A 409 8.49 6.50 25.89
C ARG A 409 7.65 7.13 24.80
N ALA A 410 6.77 6.37 24.16
CA ALA A 410 5.89 6.89 23.12
C ALA A 410 4.62 6.05 23.01
N CYS A 411 3.53 6.69 22.61
CA CYS A 411 2.28 6.02 22.23
C CYS A 411 1.77 6.55 20.89
N ASP A 412 1.51 5.66 19.94
CA ASP A 412 0.82 5.94 18.69
C ASP A 412 -0.69 5.74 18.90
N ILE A 413 -1.48 6.81 18.68
CA ILE A 413 -2.94 6.76 18.68
C ILE A 413 -3.45 6.91 17.25
N GLY A 414 -4.33 6.01 16.82
CA GLY A 414 -4.99 6.11 15.52
C GLY A 414 -6.39 5.52 15.54
N VAL A 415 -7.08 5.65 14.42
CA VAL A 415 -8.39 5.04 14.20
C VAL A 415 -8.35 4.02 13.06
N LYS A 416 -9.23 3.00 13.09
CA LYS A 416 -9.27 1.97 12.04
C LYS A 416 -10.14 2.36 10.83
N GLY A 417 -11.24 3.06 11.05
CA GLY A 417 -12.11 3.52 9.96
C GLY A 417 -11.54 4.73 9.23
N GLU A 418 -11.75 4.81 7.91
CA GLU A 418 -11.40 5.99 7.10
C GLU A 418 -12.08 7.28 7.61
N ASN A 419 -13.22 7.14 8.30
CA ASN A 419 -14.03 8.25 8.77
C ASN A 419 -14.23 8.28 10.29
N ASP A 420 -13.51 7.44 11.03
CA ASP A 420 -13.55 7.49 12.49
C ASP A 420 -12.87 8.78 12.97
N GLY A 421 -13.40 9.38 14.03
CA GLY A 421 -12.88 10.61 14.62
C GLY A 421 -12.63 10.40 16.10
N ILE A 422 -11.52 10.92 16.63
CA ILE A 422 -11.28 10.92 18.07
C ILE A 422 -10.68 12.23 18.53
N VAL A 423 -11.06 12.61 19.75
CA VAL A 423 -10.34 13.61 20.54
C VAL A 423 -9.38 12.84 21.44
N TYR A 424 -8.13 13.29 21.53
CA TYR A 424 -7.21 12.77 22.54
C TYR A 424 -6.65 13.90 23.40
N HIS A 425 -6.40 13.58 24.66
CA HIS A 425 -5.77 14.44 25.65
C HIS A 425 -4.75 13.62 26.43
N ALA A 426 -3.48 13.95 26.26
CA ALA A 426 -2.36 13.33 26.94
C ALA A 426 -1.72 14.31 27.92
N GLU A 427 -1.49 13.84 29.14
CA GLU A 427 -0.96 14.65 30.23
C GLU A 427 0.16 13.91 30.98
N GLN A 428 1.23 14.64 31.32
CA GLN A 428 2.21 14.23 32.32
C GLN A 428 2.34 15.33 33.39
N PRO A 429 2.13 15.05 34.69
CA PRO A 429 2.35 16.01 35.77
C PRO A 429 3.83 16.37 35.89
N ALA A 430 4.14 17.57 36.39
CA ALA A 430 5.52 18.08 36.53
C ALA A 430 6.41 17.15 37.36
N ALA A 431 7.73 17.16 37.12
CA ALA A 431 8.67 16.38 37.92
C ALA A 431 8.73 16.94 39.35
N ALA A 432 8.64 16.07 40.36
CA ALA A 432 8.80 16.48 41.75
C ALA A 432 10.16 17.17 41.96
N PRO A 433 10.24 18.30 42.68
CA PRO A 433 11.51 18.98 42.91
C PRO A 433 12.47 18.06 43.66
N ALA A 434 13.69 17.91 43.13
CA ALA A 434 14.75 17.15 43.78
C ALA A 434 15.03 17.77 45.17
N LYS A 435 14.93 16.97 46.23
CA LYS A 435 15.23 17.39 47.60
C LYS A 435 16.61 18.03 47.63
N THR A 436 16.65 19.32 48.00
CA THR A 436 17.87 20.11 48.15
C THR A 436 18.77 19.42 49.16
N ARG A 437 19.95 18.98 48.72
CA ARG A 437 20.97 18.41 49.60
C ARG A 437 21.49 19.52 50.51
N THR A 438 21.18 19.43 51.79
CA THR A 438 21.69 20.32 52.85
C THR A 438 23.21 20.40 52.75
N ALA A 439 23.71 21.63 52.62
CA ALA A 439 25.13 21.94 52.67
C ALA A 439 25.63 21.77 54.10
N ASN A 440 26.54 20.82 54.33
CA ASN A 440 27.41 20.84 55.50
C ASN A 440 28.73 21.52 55.09
N ALA A 441 29.01 22.62 55.79
CA ALA A 441 30.25 23.37 55.73
C ALA A 441 31.34 22.72 56.60
N SER A 442 32.58 22.69 56.10
CA SER A 442 33.86 22.66 56.84
C SER A 442 34.99 22.46 55.80
N ALA A 443 35.66 23.53 55.34
CA ALA A 443 36.90 24.11 55.89
C ALA A 443 38.17 23.26 55.68
N THR A 444 39.01 23.66 54.71
CA THR A 444 40.43 24.10 54.84
C THR A 444 41.21 23.93 53.53
N ALA A 445 42.26 24.75 53.35
CA ALA A 445 42.84 25.16 52.07
C ALA A 445 44.31 24.70 51.84
N LYS A 446 44.64 24.36 50.57
CA LYS A 446 45.90 24.56 49.77
C LYS A 446 47.26 23.94 50.25
N PRO A 447 48.35 23.89 49.41
CA PRO A 447 48.51 23.64 47.95
C PRO A 447 49.73 22.74 47.56
N GLY A 448 49.83 22.31 46.28
CA GLY A 448 51.13 22.25 45.55
C GLY A 448 51.74 20.90 45.09
N SER A 449 52.26 20.93 43.86
CA SER A 449 53.33 20.11 43.22
C SER A 449 52.99 18.81 42.46
N THR A 450 53.47 18.78 41.22
CA THR A 450 53.69 17.60 40.35
C THR A 450 55.08 16.99 40.61
N PRO A 451 55.28 15.67 40.40
CA PRO A 451 56.13 15.25 39.28
C PRO A 451 55.69 13.96 38.54
N LYS A 452 56.30 13.73 37.36
CA LYS A 452 56.08 12.62 36.41
C LYS A 452 56.79 11.29 36.81
N ILE A 453 56.28 10.14 36.33
CA ILE A 453 56.95 9.08 35.51
C ILE A 453 56.39 7.64 35.76
N VAL A 454 55.76 7.08 34.70
CA VAL A 454 55.84 5.72 34.11
C VAL A 454 55.24 4.44 34.77
N ARG A 455 54.43 3.77 33.92
CA ARG A 455 54.23 2.32 33.63
C ARG A 455 52.88 1.65 34.00
N THR A 456 52.37 0.97 32.97
CA THR A 456 51.10 0.25 32.71
C THR A 456 50.93 -1.07 33.48
N PRO A 457 49.85 -1.87 33.25
CA PRO A 457 48.42 -1.56 33.11
C PRO A 457 47.56 -2.38 34.11
N SER A 458 46.36 -1.93 34.47
CA SER A 458 45.38 -2.84 35.09
C SER A 458 43.95 -2.33 34.95
N SER A 459 43.11 -3.31 34.67
CA SER A 459 41.67 -3.37 34.43
C SER A 459 40.74 -2.69 35.44
N ALA A 460 39.57 -2.36 34.90
CA ALA A 460 38.26 -2.27 35.57
C ALA A 460 37.96 -1.01 36.40
N SER A 461 37.13 -0.12 35.86
CA SER A 461 35.67 -0.15 36.09
C SER A 461 35.02 1.21 35.79
N VAL A 462 33.81 1.13 35.21
CA VAL A 462 32.70 2.12 35.20
C VAL A 462 33.03 3.58 34.83
N GLY A 463 32.47 4.02 33.70
CA GLY A 463 32.28 5.45 33.47
C GLY A 463 31.79 5.84 32.08
N ARG A 464 30.47 6.04 31.96
CA ARG A 464 29.81 7.00 31.06
C ARG A 464 30.16 6.97 29.56
N THR A 465 29.20 6.52 28.76
CA THR A 465 28.98 7.04 27.40
C THR A 465 27.53 7.52 27.34
N SER A 466 27.32 8.81 27.63
CA SER A 466 27.12 9.83 26.60
C SER A 466 25.86 9.55 25.78
N THR A 467 24.76 10.14 26.23
CA THR A 467 23.51 10.35 25.49
C THR A 467 23.84 10.99 24.14
N ILE A 468 23.72 10.23 23.05
CA ILE A 468 23.94 10.75 21.70
C ILE A 468 22.62 11.32 21.18
N GLN A 469 22.60 12.63 20.92
CA GLN A 469 21.51 13.33 20.26
C GLN A 469 21.31 12.84 18.81
N PRO A 470 20.09 12.91 18.24
CA PRO A 470 19.87 12.70 16.81
C PRO A 470 20.60 13.82 16.05
N GLY A 471 21.80 13.52 15.56
CA GLY A 471 22.68 14.50 14.93
C GLY A 471 24.17 14.40 15.30
N SER A 472 24.63 13.43 16.10
CA SER A 472 26.08 13.21 16.17
C SER A 472 26.59 12.80 14.78
N LYS A 473 27.63 13.49 14.32
CA LYS A 473 28.29 13.12 13.07
C LYS A 473 28.89 11.73 13.29
N ALA A 474 28.25 10.70 12.74
CA ALA A 474 28.87 9.38 12.62
C ALA A 474 30.28 9.55 12.06
N ALA A 475 31.27 8.97 12.73
CA ALA A 475 32.66 9.17 12.34
C ALA A 475 32.90 8.58 10.95
N ALA A 476 33.57 9.33 10.09
CA ALA A 476 34.02 8.81 8.81
C ALA A 476 35.15 7.82 9.05
N LEU A 477 35.07 6.64 8.44
CA LEU A 477 36.18 5.71 8.43
C LEU A 477 37.35 6.33 7.67
N ASP A 478 38.58 6.02 8.10
CA ASP A 478 39.75 6.34 7.31
C ASP A 478 39.69 5.61 5.95
N LYS A 479 40.42 6.14 4.97
CA LYS A 479 40.34 5.67 3.58
C LYS A 479 40.75 4.20 3.42
N ALA A 480 41.69 3.70 4.24
CA ALA A 480 42.15 2.32 4.15
C ALA A 480 41.09 1.36 4.70
N THR A 481 40.52 1.66 5.86
CA THR A 481 39.43 0.88 6.47
C THR A 481 38.18 0.91 5.58
N ALA A 482 37.78 2.07 5.06
CA ALA A 482 36.64 2.19 4.14
C ALA A 482 36.81 1.31 2.89
N LYS A 483 38.03 1.21 2.35
CA LYS A 483 38.34 0.35 1.18
C LYS A 483 38.19 -1.13 1.50
N ILE A 484 38.63 -1.56 2.69
CA ILE A 484 38.47 -2.95 3.17
C ILE A 484 36.98 -3.27 3.32
N ILE A 485 36.21 -2.40 3.97
CA ILE A 485 34.78 -2.58 4.18
C ILE A 485 34.03 -2.66 2.84
N ILE A 486 34.28 -1.75 1.88
CA ILE A 486 33.63 -1.83 0.56
C ILE A 486 33.93 -3.15 -0.17
N ARG A 487 35.17 -3.65 -0.07
CA ARG A 487 35.52 -4.95 -0.66
C ARG A 487 34.73 -6.09 0.01
N ALA A 488 34.65 -6.10 1.34
CA ALA A 488 33.86 -7.08 2.07
C ALA A 488 32.37 -7.02 1.71
N LEU A 489 31.78 -5.82 1.60
CA LEU A 489 30.39 -5.64 1.19
C LEU A 489 30.10 -6.20 -0.22
N ASN A 490 30.96 -5.88 -1.20
CA ASN A 490 30.83 -6.38 -2.57
C ASN A 490 30.96 -7.91 -2.68
N ASN A 491 31.79 -8.50 -1.82
CA ASN A 491 32.01 -9.95 -1.76
C ASN A 491 30.95 -10.67 -0.91
N GLY A 492 30.11 -9.95 -0.17
CA GLY A 492 29.16 -10.54 0.78
C GLY A 492 29.83 -11.14 2.02
N ASP A 493 31.03 -10.69 2.38
CA ASP A 493 31.82 -11.23 3.50
C ASP A 493 31.32 -10.70 4.85
N VAL A 494 30.24 -11.32 5.34
CA VAL A 494 29.59 -10.95 6.61
C VAL A 494 30.53 -11.13 7.80
N ALA A 495 31.40 -12.15 7.77
CA ALA A 495 32.33 -12.45 8.86
C ALA A 495 33.34 -11.32 9.03
N ALA A 496 33.94 -10.85 7.92
CA ALA A 496 34.90 -9.77 7.96
C ALA A 496 34.29 -8.47 8.52
N VAL A 497 33.10 -8.08 8.06
CA VAL A 497 32.45 -6.85 8.57
C VAL A 497 32.05 -7.00 10.04
N ARG A 498 31.51 -8.17 10.42
CA ARG A 498 31.13 -8.48 11.80
C ARG A 498 32.32 -8.37 12.76
N GLU A 499 33.45 -8.98 12.40
CA GLU A 499 34.69 -8.92 13.20
C GLU A 499 35.15 -7.48 13.45
N ARG A 500 35.03 -6.58 12.45
CA ARG A 500 35.40 -5.16 12.65
C ARG A 500 34.44 -4.46 13.60
N ILE A 501 33.13 -4.73 13.52
CA ILE A 501 32.14 -4.18 14.45
C ILE A 501 32.41 -4.72 15.87
N ASP A 502 32.70 -6.02 16.00
CA ASP A 502 33.07 -6.66 17.27
C ASP A 502 34.35 -6.05 17.88
N ASN A 503 35.31 -5.66 17.03
CA ASN A 503 36.54 -4.97 17.42
C ASN A 503 36.36 -3.45 17.61
N GLY A 504 35.11 -2.96 17.73
CA GLY A 504 34.81 -1.57 18.10
C GLY A 504 34.57 -0.60 16.93
N MET A 505 34.47 -1.08 15.69
CA MET A 505 33.99 -0.23 14.59
C MET A 505 32.51 0.14 14.82
N ASP A 506 32.20 1.43 14.80
CA ASP A 506 30.81 1.91 14.90
C ASP A 506 29.95 1.33 13.75
N PRO A 507 28.85 0.61 14.05
CA PRO A 507 27.91 0.08 13.04
C PRO A 507 27.26 1.19 12.18
N ASN A 508 27.31 2.45 12.63
CA ASN A 508 26.81 3.62 11.93
C ASN A 508 27.90 4.43 11.22
N ALA A 509 29.15 3.96 11.21
CA ALA A 509 30.27 4.66 10.59
C ALA A 509 30.01 4.99 9.11
N LEU A 510 30.55 6.13 8.66
CA LEU A 510 30.40 6.57 7.28
C LEU A 510 31.46 5.93 6.40
N VAL A 511 31.01 5.13 5.43
CA VAL A 511 31.82 4.49 4.39
C VAL A 511 31.70 5.33 3.12
N TYR A 512 32.74 6.11 2.79
CA TYR A 512 32.72 7.08 1.70
C TYR A 512 31.50 8.01 1.75
N GLY A 513 31.25 8.59 2.94
CA GLY A 513 30.22 9.60 3.15
C GLY A 513 28.78 9.10 3.26
N ALA A 514 28.55 7.78 3.25
CA ALA A 514 27.23 7.19 3.53
C ALA A 514 27.33 6.15 4.65
N PRO A 515 26.29 5.97 5.50
CA PRO A 515 26.32 4.96 6.55
C PRO A 515 26.57 3.56 6.03
N LEU A 516 27.23 2.75 6.86
CA LEU A 516 27.52 1.35 6.57
C LEU A 516 26.27 0.57 6.11
N LEU A 517 25.13 0.75 6.80
CA LEU A 517 23.86 0.09 6.45
C LEU A 517 23.38 0.46 5.04
N GLN A 518 23.48 1.73 4.65
CA GLN A 518 23.10 2.20 3.31
C GLN A 518 24.01 1.62 2.22
N LYS A 519 25.32 1.49 2.48
CA LYS A 519 26.24 0.83 1.54
C LYS A 519 25.94 -0.67 1.45
N ALA A 520 25.71 -1.34 2.57
CA ALA A 520 25.37 -2.75 2.60
C ALA A 520 24.07 -3.04 1.85
N ALA A 521 23.04 -2.20 2.02
CA ALA A 521 21.78 -2.30 1.31
C ALA A 521 21.96 -2.25 -0.21
N ASN A 522 22.85 -1.39 -0.71
CA ASN A 522 23.14 -1.25 -2.14
C ASN A 522 24.02 -2.40 -2.68
N LEU A 523 25.03 -2.84 -1.92
CA LEU A 523 26.13 -3.65 -2.45
C LEU A 523 26.09 -5.13 -2.05
N SER A 524 25.40 -5.49 -0.97
CA SER A 524 25.59 -6.78 -0.28
C SER A 524 24.30 -7.61 -0.16
N THR A 525 24.34 -8.65 0.67
CA THR A 525 23.25 -9.63 0.88
C THR A 525 22.31 -9.23 2.02
N ALA A 526 21.16 -9.92 2.12
CA ALA A 526 20.23 -9.75 3.23
C ALA A 526 20.87 -10.08 4.59
N ASP A 527 21.76 -11.08 4.65
CA ASP A 527 22.43 -11.48 5.89
C ASP A 527 23.40 -10.41 6.39
N MET A 528 24.12 -9.74 5.49
CA MET A 528 24.95 -8.58 5.82
C MET A 528 24.09 -7.46 6.43
N VAL A 529 22.96 -7.17 5.79
CA VAL A 529 22.04 -6.11 6.22
C VAL A 529 21.42 -6.45 7.58
N LYS A 530 20.92 -7.67 7.76
CA LYS A 530 20.38 -8.18 9.03
C LYS A 530 21.44 -8.13 10.14
N MET A 531 22.70 -8.49 9.84
CA MET A 531 23.80 -8.42 10.79
C MET A 531 24.06 -6.97 11.24
N ILE A 532 24.17 -6.01 10.31
CA ILE A 532 24.42 -4.60 10.66
C ILE A 532 23.26 -4.02 11.46
N ILE A 533 22.01 -4.34 11.10
CA ILE A 533 20.82 -3.93 11.86
C ILE A 533 20.85 -4.52 13.27
N GLY A 534 21.16 -5.82 13.41
CA GLY A 534 21.27 -6.49 14.70
C GLY A 534 22.40 -5.94 15.60
N ARG A 535 23.34 -5.17 15.02
CA ARG A 535 24.38 -4.45 15.76
C ARG A 535 24.07 -2.97 15.97
N GLY A 536 22.85 -2.50 15.67
CA GLY A 536 22.42 -1.12 15.91
C GLY A 536 22.59 -0.18 14.71
N GLY A 537 22.60 -0.72 13.49
CA GLY A 537 22.58 0.08 12.27
C GLY A 537 21.31 0.94 12.15
N ASP A 538 21.50 2.24 11.88
CA ASP A 538 20.44 3.24 11.84
C ASP A 538 19.60 3.13 10.56
N LEU A 539 18.35 2.71 10.72
CA LEU A 539 17.34 2.61 9.67
C LEU A 539 16.70 3.96 9.31
N ALA A 540 16.80 4.96 10.19
CA ALA A 540 16.18 6.27 10.02
C ALA A 540 17.09 7.27 9.28
N TYR A 541 18.37 6.95 9.08
CA TYR A 541 19.29 7.84 8.39
C TYR A 541 18.82 8.16 6.97
N ARG A 542 18.79 9.46 6.65
CA ARG A 542 18.54 9.99 5.31
C ARG A 542 19.71 10.84 4.83
N ASP A 543 20.16 10.59 3.60
CA ASP A 543 21.18 11.42 2.95
C ASP A 543 20.61 12.79 2.54
N ARG A 544 21.45 13.68 2.00
CA ARG A 544 21.03 15.01 1.53
C ARG A 544 19.99 14.99 0.42
N SER A 545 19.85 13.86 -0.28
CA SER A 545 18.84 13.66 -1.32
C SER A 545 17.58 12.97 -0.75
N GLY A 546 17.50 12.78 0.56
CA GLY A 546 16.41 12.08 1.24
C GLY A 546 16.46 10.56 1.12
N ASN A 547 17.52 9.96 0.55
CA ASN A 547 17.60 8.51 0.42
C ASN A 547 17.92 7.86 1.76
N ASP A 548 17.12 6.86 2.11
CA ASP A 548 17.31 5.93 3.22
C ASP A 548 17.93 4.59 2.74
N ALA A 549 18.13 3.64 3.66
CA ALA A 549 18.64 2.31 3.34
C ALA A 549 17.74 1.56 2.33
N LEU A 550 16.41 1.73 2.43
CA LEU A 550 15.46 1.15 1.50
C LEU A 550 15.61 1.73 0.08
N SER A 551 15.82 3.03 -0.03
CA SER A 551 16.10 3.72 -1.29
C SER A 551 17.40 3.26 -1.95
N GLN A 552 18.39 2.85 -1.15
CA GLN A 552 19.65 2.27 -1.63
C GLN A 552 19.49 0.80 -2.03
N ALA A 553 18.68 0.03 -1.29
CA ALA A 553 18.38 -1.36 -1.60
C ALA A 553 17.76 -1.54 -3.00
N GLN A 554 16.95 -0.59 -3.45
CA GLN A 554 16.39 -0.62 -4.82
C GLN A 554 17.47 -0.51 -5.91
N SER A 555 18.63 0.11 -5.62
CA SER A 555 19.78 0.16 -6.53
C SER A 555 20.60 -1.13 -6.56
N ASN A 556 20.38 -2.04 -5.60
CA ASN A 556 21.10 -3.30 -5.54
C ASN A 556 20.81 -4.14 -6.79
N ARG A 557 21.87 -4.67 -7.40
CA ARG A 557 21.77 -5.39 -8.68
C ARG A 557 21.51 -6.88 -8.50
N LYS A 558 21.94 -7.47 -7.38
CA LYS A 558 21.95 -8.93 -7.18
C LYS A 558 20.93 -9.39 -6.14
N HIS A 559 20.86 -8.71 -5.00
CA HIS A 559 20.15 -9.20 -3.81
C HIS A 559 18.99 -8.29 -3.36
N TRP A 560 18.57 -7.36 -4.23
CA TRP A 560 17.60 -6.33 -3.87
C TRP A 560 16.28 -6.87 -3.29
N GLN A 561 15.76 -8.01 -3.75
CA GLN A 561 14.52 -8.60 -3.22
C GLN A 561 14.64 -8.93 -1.73
N ALA A 562 15.61 -9.78 -1.40
CA ALA A 562 15.84 -10.24 -0.03
C ALA A 562 16.31 -9.09 0.87
N VAL A 563 17.08 -8.15 0.34
CA VAL A 563 17.52 -6.96 1.10
C VAL A 563 16.36 -6.01 1.39
N ILE A 564 15.48 -5.74 0.42
CA ILE A 564 14.28 -4.92 0.64
C ILE A 564 13.38 -5.60 1.66
N ALA A 565 13.12 -6.91 1.52
CA ALA A 565 12.33 -7.66 2.50
C ALA A 565 12.94 -7.54 3.90
N ALA A 566 14.26 -7.79 4.06
CA ALA A 566 14.94 -7.69 5.34
C ALA A 566 14.85 -6.29 5.97
N LEU A 567 14.97 -5.22 5.17
CA LEU A 567 14.82 -3.85 5.66
C LEU A 567 13.39 -3.55 6.10
N VAL A 568 12.40 -3.98 5.32
CA VAL A 568 10.97 -3.77 5.63
C VAL A 568 10.55 -4.58 6.86
N GLU A 569 10.98 -5.84 6.98
CA GLU A 569 10.80 -6.69 8.16
C GLU A 569 11.44 -6.06 9.40
N ALA A 570 12.64 -5.51 9.24
CA ALA A 570 13.33 -4.74 10.26
C ALA A 570 12.76 -3.33 10.46
N GLY A 571 11.57 -3.00 9.95
CA GLY A 571 10.86 -1.76 10.24
C GLY A 571 11.42 -0.50 9.58
N ALA A 572 12.15 -0.61 8.46
CA ALA A 572 12.47 0.53 7.63
C ALA A 572 11.16 1.25 7.19
N PRO A 573 11.10 2.59 7.25
CA PRO A 573 9.88 3.33 6.94
C PRO A 573 9.49 3.16 5.46
N VAL A 574 8.28 2.65 5.22
CA VAL A 574 7.61 2.68 3.92
C VAL A 574 6.44 3.65 4.02
N ASN A 575 6.43 4.68 3.18
CA ASN A 575 5.41 5.75 3.20
C ASN A 575 5.35 6.46 1.84
N GLY A 576 4.53 7.51 1.71
CA GLY A 576 4.37 8.25 0.46
C GLY A 576 5.64 8.94 -0.07
N GLU A 577 6.70 9.05 0.75
CA GLU A 577 8.01 9.54 0.33
C GLU A 577 8.95 8.42 -0.17
N THR A 578 8.52 7.15 -0.11
CA THR A 578 9.29 6.02 -0.63
C THR A 578 9.30 6.04 -2.15
N HIS A 579 10.43 6.44 -2.73
CA HIS A 579 10.63 6.43 -4.18
C HIS A 579 10.77 5.01 -4.72
N VAL A 580 9.73 4.47 -5.36
CA VAL A 580 9.74 3.09 -5.91
C VAL A 580 10.24 2.99 -7.36
N TRP A 581 10.56 4.11 -8.00
CA TRP A 581 10.87 4.17 -9.44
C TRP A 581 12.10 3.36 -9.82
N LYS A 582 13.12 3.26 -8.95
CA LYS A 582 14.32 2.45 -9.21
C LYS A 582 13.98 0.97 -9.31
N LEU A 583 13.06 0.50 -8.46
CA LEU A 583 12.53 -0.86 -8.52
C LEU A 583 11.65 -1.04 -9.76
N ALA A 584 10.74 -0.11 -10.03
CA ALA A 584 9.88 -0.16 -11.22
C ALA A 584 10.68 -0.15 -12.55
N PHE A 585 11.82 0.54 -12.61
CA PHE A 585 12.70 0.58 -13.78
C PHE A 585 13.55 -0.69 -13.97
N LYS A 586 13.43 -1.67 -13.08
CA LYS A 586 13.91 -3.03 -13.36
C LYS A 586 13.00 -3.74 -14.37
N THR A 587 11.85 -3.18 -14.74
CA THR A 587 11.01 -3.61 -15.87
C THR A 587 11.73 -3.40 -17.21
N LYS A 588 11.70 -4.39 -18.10
CA LYS A 588 12.30 -4.31 -19.44
C LYS A 588 11.27 -4.73 -20.48
N ASN A 589 11.12 -3.94 -21.53
CA ASN A 589 10.21 -4.21 -22.65
C ASN A 589 8.77 -4.55 -22.21
N GLY A 590 8.29 -3.89 -21.15
CA GLY A 590 6.94 -4.10 -20.64
C GLY A 590 6.77 -5.33 -19.76
N VAL A 591 7.85 -6.01 -19.39
CA VAL A 591 7.82 -7.19 -18.53
C VAL A 591 8.60 -6.91 -17.25
N PHE A 592 7.95 -7.15 -16.10
CA PHE A 592 8.61 -7.03 -14.80
C PHE A 592 9.71 -8.08 -14.67
N GLN A 593 10.91 -7.68 -14.19
CA GLN A 593 11.86 -8.68 -13.72
C GLN A 593 11.23 -9.51 -12.59
N PRO A 594 11.61 -10.80 -12.42
CA PRO A 594 11.09 -11.62 -11.34
C PRO A 594 11.16 -10.89 -9.99
N GLY A 595 10.11 -11.00 -9.17
CA GLY A 595 10.01 -10.38 -7.86
C GLY A 595 9.68 -8.88 -7.85
N VAL A 596 9.75 -8.17 -8.99
CA VAL A 596 9.54 -6.71 -9.02
C VAL A 596 8.08 -6.40 -8.71
N ARG A 597 7.16 -7.16 -9.31
CA ARG A 597 5.72 -7.00 -9.12
C ARG A 597 5.34 -7.22 -7.65
N GLU A 598 5.81 -8.31 -7.06
CA GLU A 598 5.55 -8.69 -5.67
C GLU A 598 6.15 -7.67 -4.70
N THR A 599 7.37 -7.20 -4.97
CA THR A 599 8.03 -6.20 -4.13
C THR A 599 7.33 -4.84 -4.24
N LEU A 600 6.89 -4.44 -5.44
CA LEU A 600 6.10 -3.21 -5.62
C LEU A 600 4.75 -3.31 -4.90
N ALA A 601 4.02 -4.41 -5.08
CA ALA A 601 2.75 -4.64 -4.39
C ALA A 601 2.91 -4.61 -2.86
N MET A 602 3.97 -5.25 -2.35
CA MET A 602 4.32 -5.18 -0.93
C MET A 602 4.59 -3.73 -0.49
N LEU A 603 5.41 -2.97 -1.21
CA LEU A 603 5.70 -1.58 -0.85
C LEU A 603 4.45 -0.69 -0.90
N PHE A 604 3.57 -0.87 -1.90
CA PHE A 604 2.30 -0.17 -1.99
C PHE A 604 1.37 -0.54 -0.82
N SER A 605 1.27 -1.82 -0.47
CA SER A 605 0.49 -2.28 0.69
C SER A 605 1.00 -1.70 2.02
N LYS A 606 2.28 -1.33 2.07
CA LYS A 606 2.94 -0.70 3.22
C LYS A 606 2.94 0.83 3.17
N GLY A 607 2.30 1.44 2.18
CA GLY A 607 2.06 2.88 2.11
C GLY A 607 2.96 3.66 1.15
N ALA A 608 3.72 3.01 0.27
CA ALA A 608 4.41 3.71 -0.82
C ALA A 608 3.38 4.34 -1.78
N ASP A 609 3.61 5.59 -2.19
CA ASP A 609 2.70 6.30 -3.08
C ASP A 609 3.00 5.98 -4.56
N ILE A 610 2.07 5.27 -5.20
CA ILE A 610 2.13 4.93 -6.63
C ILE A 610 2.09 6.16 -7.55
N ASN A 611 1.54 7.28 -7.05
CA ASN A 611 1.41 8.54 -7.78
C ASN A 611 2.61 9.47 -7.58
N LYS A 612 3.62 9.05 -6.81
CA LYS A 612 4.84 9.83 -6.61
C LYS A 612 5.55 10.06 -7.95
N PRO A 613 5.89 11.31 -8.30
CA PRO A 613 6.62 11.58 -9.53
C PRO A 613 7.97 10.84 -9.59
N ILE A 614 8.25 10.22 -10.72
CA ILE A 614 9.51 9.51 -10.99
C ILE A 614 10.58 10.43 -11.60
N SER A 615 10.21 11.65 -11.95
CA SER A 615 11.08 12.68 -12.51
C SER A 615 10.69 14.06 -11.99
N LYS A 616 11.60 15.03 -12.16
CA LYS A 616 11.32 16.45 -11.84
C LYS A 616 10.21 17.06 -12.70
N SER A 617 9.91 16.46 -13.86
CA SER A 617 8.82 16.90 -14.74
C SER A 617 7.44 16.48 -14.24
N GLY A 618 7.30 15.80 -13.10
CA GLY A 618 5.99 15.36 -12.60
C GLY A 618 5.48 14.08 -13.25
N THR A 619 6.29 13.41 -14.09
CA THR A 619 5.89 12.17 -14.76
C THR A 619 5.66 11.06 -13.72
N THR A 620 4.55 10.34 -13.84
CA THR A 620 4.20 9.19 -12.96
C THR A 620 4.60 7.85 -13.60
N LEU A 621 4.54 6.77 -12.82
CA LEU A 621 4.74 5.41 -13.34
C LEU A 621 3.73 5.05 -14.44
N LEU A 622 2.47 5.48 -14.27
CA LEU A 622 1.41 5.25 -15.25
C LEU A 622 1.72 5.95 -16.59
N MET A 623 2.13 7.22 -16.56
CA MET A 623 2.55 7.95 -17.77
C MET A 623 3.76 7.31 -18.45
N HIS A 624 4.73 6.84 -17.65
CA HIS A 624 5.90 6.16 -18.19
C HIS A 624 5.52 4.86 -18.90
N ALA A 625 4.67 4.03 -18.28
CA ALA A 625 4.19 2.79 -18.88
C ALA A 625 3.39 3.06 -20.17
N ALA A 626 2.52 4.07 -20.16
CA ALA A 626 1.75 4.49 -21.32
C ALA A 626 2.64 4.95 -22.49
N LYS A 627 3.59 5.85 -22.23
CA LYS A 627 4.59 6.30 -23.22
C LYS A 627 5.36 5.13 -23.82
N LYS A 628 5.69 4.14 -22.99
CA LYS A 628 6.51 2.99 -23.36
C LYS A 628 5.74 1.86 -24.05
N ALA A 629 4.41 1.96 -24.15
CA ALA A 629 3.52 0.91 -24.63
C ALA A 629 3.63 -0.39 -23.78
N TRP A 630 3.76 -0.24 -22.47
CA TRP A 630 3.93 -1.33 -21.51
C TRP A 630 2.60 -1.68 -20.85
N LEU A 631 1.82 -2.55 -21.50
CA LEU A 631 0.45 -2.87 -21.10
C LEU A 631 0.39 -3.55 -19.71
N GLU A 632 1.18 -4.59 -19.47
CA GLU A 632 1.17 -5.29 -18.16
C GLU A 632 1.53 -4.36 -16.98
N PRO A 633 2.62 -3.56 -17.03
CA PRO A 633 2.90 -2.56 -16.00
C PRO A 633 1.80 -1.51 -15.86
N LEU A 634 1.18 -1.08 -16.96
CA LEU A 634 0.09 -0.11 -16.92
C LEU A 634 -1.11 -0.64 -16.14
N GLU A 635 -1.59 -1.85 -16.46
CA GLU A 635 -2.70 -2.50 -15.72
C GLU A 635 -2.32 -2.70 -14.25
N PHE A 636 -1.11 -3.20 -13.97
CA PHE A 636 -0.64 -3.36 -12.59
C PHE A 636 -0.67 -2.04 -11.81
N TYR A 637 -0.27 -0.92 -12.43
CA TYR A 637 -0.33 0.37 -11.75
C TYR A 637 -1.77 0.87 -11.56
N LEU A 638 -2.66 0.66 -12.53
CA LEU A 638 -4.09 1.00 -12.41
C LEU A 638 -4.74 0.20 -11.27
N ASP A 639 -4.49 -1.10 -11.19
CA ASP A 639 -5.00 -2.00 -10.14
C ASP A 639 -4.59 -1.55 -8.73
N HIS A 640 -3.45 -0.87 -8.61
CA HIS A 640 -2.91 -0.36 -7.34
C HIS A 640 -3.24 1.13 -7.11
N GLY A 641 -4.21 1.69 -7.83
CA GLY A 641 -4.74 3.02 -7.59
C GLY A 641 -3.92 4.16 -8.21
N ALA A 642 -3.21 3.89 -9.31
CA ALA A 642 -2.59 4.96 -10.09
C ALA A 642 -3.65 5.95 -10.61
N ASN A 643 -3.39 7.23 -10.40
CA ASN A 643 -4.25 8.32 -10.80
C ASN A 643 -4.17 8.51 -12.32
N ILE A 644 -5.27 8.16 -12.99
CA ILE A 644 -5.42 8.27 -14.44
C ILE A 644 -5.40 9.74 -14.92
N ASP A 645 -5.82 10.66 -14.06
CA ASP A 645 -5.92 12.10 -14.33
C ASP A 645 -4.65 12.86 -13.93
N ALA A 646 -3.61 12.17 -13.47
CA ALA A 646 -2.36 12.81 -13.14
C ALA A 646 -1.83 13.56 -14.38
N ARG A 647 -1.30 14.76 -14.14
CA ARG A 647 -0.70 15.61 -15.18
C ARG A 647 0.74 15.91 -14.83
N ASP A 648 1.61 15.77 -15.81
CA ASP A 648 2.99 16.21 -15.68
C ASP A 648 3.10 17.75 -15.79
N ALA A 649 4.32 18.28 -15.73
CA ALA A 649 4.59 19.70 -15.80
C ALA A 649 4.19 20.34 -17.13
N SER A 650 4.03 19.55 -18.19
CA SER A 650 3.52 19.98 -19.50
C SER A 650 2.00 19.84 -19.61
N GLY A 651 1.33 19.42 -18.53
CA GLY A 651 -0.11 19.21 -18.49
C GLY A 651 -0.56 17.89 -19.13
N GLN A 652 0.37 17.01 -19.52
CA GLN A 652 0.08 15.77 -20.24
C GLN A 652 -0.34 14.66 -19.28
N THR A 653 -1.38 13.91 -19.67
CA THR A 653 -1.90 12.73 -18.95
C THR A 653 -1.24 11.44 -19.44
N ALA A 654 -1.55 10.31 -18.78
CA ALA A 654 -1.13 9.00 -19.30
C ALA A 654 -1.70 8.73 -20.71
N LEU A 655 -2.92 9.21 -21.01
CA LEU A 655 -3.54 9.07 -22.33
C LEU A 655 -2.80 9.90 -23.39
N ASP A 656 -2.42 11.14 -23.07
CA ASP A 656 -1.61 11.98 -23.97
C ASP A 656 -0.28 11.29 -24.31
N TRP A 657 0.40 10.76 -23.30
CA TRP A 657 1.64 10.01 -23.49
C TRP A 657 1.44 8.73 -24.31
N ALA A 658 0.31 8.02 -24.15
CA ALA A 658 -0.03 6.85 -24.97
C ALA A 658 -0.26 7.22 -26.44
N ARG A 659 -0.78 8.42 -26.74
CA ARG A 659 -1.01 8.91 -28.10
C ARG A 659 0.25 9.42 -28.80
N THR A 660 1.34 9.65 -28.07
CA THR A 660 2.60 10.07 -28.70
C THR A 660 3.26 8.93 -29.49
N PRO A 661 3.48 9.08 -30.82
CA PRO A 661 4.13 8.05 -31.63
C PRO A 661 5.61 7.91 -31.27
N ARG A 662 6.15 6.69 -31.20
CA ARG A 662 7.61 6.47 -31.15
C ARG A 662 8.11 5.95 -32.49
N ARG A 663 9.23 6.54 -32.94
CA ARG A 663 9.97 6.04 -34.10
C ARG A 663 10.53 4.66 -33.81
N GLY A 664 10.34 3.71 -34.74
CA GLY A 664 10.88 2.36 -34.65
C GLY A 664 10.13 1.41 -33.73
N GLU A 665 8.83 1.65 -33.47
CA GLU A 665 7.98 0.70 -32.72
C GLU A 665 7.82 -0.63 -33.45
N LYS A 666 7.92 -1.72 -32.69
CA LYS A 666 7.60 -3.07 -33.17
C LYS A 666 6.08 -3.27 -33.23
N ALA A 667 5.61 -4.21 -34.04
CA ALA A 667 4.18 -4.48 -34.21
C ALA A 667 3.43 -4.74 -32.87
N TYR A 668 4.03 -5.51 -31.95
CA TYR A 668 3.42 -5.74 -30.64
C TYR A 668 3.36 -4.48 -29.77
N GLU A 669 4.28 -3.52 -29.93
CA GLU A 669 4.25 -2.24 -29.19
C GLU A 669 3.12 -1.35 -29.73
N GLN A 670 2.84 -1.40 -31.02
CA GLN A 670 1.71 -0.70 -31.64
C GLN A 670 0.37 -1.28 -31.16
N GLN A 671 0.26 -2.61 -31.11
CA GLN A 671 -0.91 -3.30 -30.56
C GLN A 671 -1.12 -2.95 -29.07
N ASN A 672 -0.06 -3.03 -28.27
CA ASN A 672 -0.13 -2.66 -26.85
C ASN A 672 -0.51 -1.20 -26.66
N ARG A 673 0.02 -0.29 -27.50
CA ARG A 673 -0.33 1.13 -27.48
C ARG A 673 -1.82 1.32 -27.73
N GLN A 674 -2.36 0.65 -28.76
CA GLN A 674 -3.79 0.73 -29.06
C GLN A 674 -4.64 0.23 -27.89
N ALA A 675 -4.28 -0.92 -27.31
CA ALA A 675 -4.94 -1.46 -26.12
C ALA A 675 -4.86 -0.51 -24.92
N ILE A 676 -3.70 0.13 -24.69
CA ILE A 676 -3.53 1.13 -23.62
C ILE A 676 -4.43 2.34 -23.86
N ILE A 677 -4.52 2.85 -25.09
CA ILE A 677 -5.38 4.00 -25.42
C ILE A 677 -6.84 3.64 -25.15
N GLU A 678 -7.29 2.50 -25.67
CA GLU A 678 -8.66 2.00 -25.44
C GLU A 678 -8.95 1.82 -23.96
N ARG A 679 -8.01 1.24 -23.22
CA ARG A 679 -8.12 1.04 -21.78
C ARG A 679 -8.27 2.36 -21.03
N LEU A 680 -7.37 3.31 -21.25
CA LEU A 680 -7.39 4.60 -20.58
C LEU A 680 -8.67 5.38 -20.92
N VAL A 681 -9.11 5.35 -22.19
CA VAL A 681 -10.39 5.95 -22.62
C VAL A 681 -11.57 5.27 -21.93
N SER A 682 -11.59 3.94 -21.84
CA SER A 682 -12.68 3.19 -21.17
C SER A 682 -12.81 3.53 -19.69
N LEU A 683 -11.70 3.95 -19.06
CA LEU A 683 -11.65 4.37 -17.65
C LEU A 683 -11.91 5.88 -17.47
N GLY A 684 -12.23 6.60 -18.54
CA GLY A 684 -12.56 8.03 -18.50
C GLY A 684 -11.36 8.96 -18.40
N ALA A 685 -10.18 8.53 -18.87
CA ALA A 685 -8.99 9.40 -18.92
C ALA A 685 -9.25 10.66 -19.78
N PRO A 686 -8.93 11.86 -19.27
CA PRO A 686 -9.15 13.14 -19.96
C PRO A 686 -8.12 13.44 -21.05
#